data_AF-A0A672IGG0-F1
#
_entry.id   AF-A0A672IGG0-F1
#
_cell.length_a   1.000
_cell.length_b   1.000
_cell.length_c   1.000
_cell.angle_alpha   90.00
_cell.angle_beta   90.00
_cell.angle_gamma   90.00
#
_symmetry.space_group_name_H-M   'P 1'
#
loop_
_entity.id
_entity.type
_entity.pdbx_description
1 polymer ?
#
loop_
_entity_poly.entity_id
_entity_poly.type
_entity_poly.pdbx_seq_one_letter_code
_entity_poly.pdbx_strand_id
1 'polypeptide(L)'
;DPGRYGKNRLGFSQEAVQKRTFTKWINSHLAKCVPPLEVTDLFEDIKDGVMLLALLEVLSGQKLPCEQGKKLKRIHWVANIGTALKFLEGRKIKLVNINSTDIVDGRPSIVLGLVWTIILYFQIEELTSSLPALHALSSSASSLDSSTSSTDTTSPPVKRKPLPPMQGGARKALLRWVQQTATKRHGLEVKDFGPSWRTGLAFFAVIHALRPHLVDMERVWRRPNRENLQEAFLLAETELGIPQLLDPEDVDVDKPDEKSVMTYVAQFLKHLPVPKQSDSEGQTVDEVTSCHVRLREQRKSLRELKMWLDQLERDAVQAQETEGNLAQQYQLFKSLRVQLEMMRKQVEGALQSTQRDGMLTVDQALVKQAWERVSNRLLDWHLQLDRSLPAPLDMVGTWLHEAEGALRQEVTVQQAHEVAASTVHRAIEQHKDVLRSLDSHHQVFQRIHKDRSVGGVPVPPDQLQDMAERLNFVSTSSSVHLAKMEYLENKHHMQAYLTLAESKLRSWIIKYGQQESVELMLRNYITFVEKQRFFENYEALFQSLKQSAEAYVSADSSVDEGETGVRRFMREVVTQWRSLSMEVRSVRSMLEEVLSNWERYASTVASLQVWLEDAEEALSQPENTKREFFRNLSHWMDQHAAMNDAGNFLIETCDDTVSLELKQQLLILNGRWRELFLKVKQYAHSDELEKWRKNHLKAVWALKELLDTAETKLNAPVHVSFLNVRAFLQDVEVKKLKRFVEPAAKL
;
A
#
# COMPACT_ATOMS: atom_id res chain seq x y z
N ASP A 1 -29.55 17.48 -4.09
CA ASP A 1 -29.09 16.13 -4.43
C ASP A 1 -29.38 15.17 -3.26
N PRO A 2 -30.45 14.36 -3.32
CA PRO A 2 -30.82 13.39 -2.28
C PRO A 2 -29.75 12.32 -2.02
N GLY A 3 -28.83 12.10 -2.96
CA GLY A 3 -27.78 11.08 -2.86
C GLY A 3 -26.69 11.37 -1.82
N ARG A 4 -26.38 12.65 -1.55
CA ARG A 4 -25.38 13.04 -0.54
C ARG A 4 -25.87 12.81 0.90
N TYR A 5 -27.17 13.00 1.17
CA TYR A 5 -27.75 12.78 2.50
C TYR A 5 -27.88 11.29 2.84
N GLY A 6 -28.20 10.44 1.86
CA GLY A 6 -28.24 8.98 2.03
C GLY A 6 -26.87 8.36 2.30
N LYS A 7 -25.82 8.83 1.61
CA LYS A 7 -24.46 8.29 1.75
C LYS A 7 -23.85 8.59 3.13
N ASN A 8 -24.11 9.78 3.69
CA ASN A 8 -23.66 10.12 5.05
C ASN A 8 -24.40 9.30 6.12
N ARG A 9 -25.72 9.10 6.01
CA ARG A 9 -26.48 8.26 6.96
C ARG A 9 -26.03 6.80 6.95
N LEU A 10 -25.74 6.22 5.78
CA LEU A 10 -25.19 4.86 5.70
C LEU A 10 -23.81 4.76 6.35
N GLY A 11 -22.94 5.75 6.15
CA GLY A 11 -21.62 5.78 6.79
C GLY A 11 -21.68 5.83 8.32
N PHE A 12 -22.54 6.69 8.88
CA PHE A 12 -22.76 6.74 10.33
C PHE A 12 -23.37 5.45 10.88
N SER A 13 -24.25 4.78 10.12
CA SER A 13 -24.85 3.51 10.50
C SER A 13 -23.82 2.36 10.52
N GLN A 14 -22.94 2.27 9.53
CA GLN A 14 -21.90 1.23 9.47
C GLN A 14 -20.82 1.44 10.54
N GLU A 15 -20.44 2.69 10.82
CA GLU A 15 -19.51 3.02 11.91
C GLU A 15 -20.04 2.57 13.28
N ALA A 16 -21.33 2.80 13.55
CA ALA A 16 -21.97 2.38 14.80
C ALA A 16 -22.01 0.85 14.94
N VAL A 17 -22.31 0.13 13.85
CA VAL A 17 -22.27 -1.35 13.82
C VAL A 17 -20.84 -1.86 14.06
N GLN A 18 -19.85 -1.33 13.35
CA GLN A 18 -18.44 -1.68 13.57
C GLN A 18 -18.00 -1.42 15.01
N LYS A 19 -18.35 -0.27 15.58
CA LYS A 19 -18.07 0.06 16.99
C LYS A 19 -18.62 -1.03 17.91
N ARG A 20 -19.91 -1.39 17.80
CA ARG A 20 -20.52 -2.43 18.64
C ARG A 20 -19.85 -3.79 18.47
N THR A 21 -19.65 -4.24 17.23
CA THR A 21 -19.02 -5.54 16.94
C THR A 21 -17.60 -5.61 17.49
N PHE A 22 -16.80 -4.55 17.29
CA PHE A 22 -15.42 -4.50 17.76
C PHE A 22 -15.34 -4.39 19.29
N THR A 23 -16.24 -3.64 19.94
CA THR A 23 -16.34 -3.62 21.41
C THR A 23 -16.63 -5.01 21.96
N LYS A 24 -17.67 -5.70 21.45
CA LYS A 24 -18.01 -7.07 21.86
C LYS A 24 -16.84 -8.03 21.64
N TRP A 25 -16.12 -7.88 20.53
CA TRP A 25 -14.93 -8.67 20.23
C TRP A 25 -13.79 -8.45 21.22
N ILE A 26 -13.46 -7.18 21.53
CA ILE A 26 -12.44 -6.83 22.52
C ILE A 26 -12.80 -7.42 23.89
N ASN A 27 -14.05 -7.25 24.33
CA ASN A 27 -14.52 -7.77 25.61
C ASN A 27 -14.45 -9.30 25.68
N SER A 28 -14.67 -10.01 24.57
CA SER A 28 -14.51 -11.48 24.53
C SER A 28 -13.08 -11.97 24.81
N HIS A 29 -12.07 -11.11 24.64
CA HIS A 29 -10.68 -11.40 24.99
C HIS A 29 -10.30 -10.81 26.34
N LEU A 30 -10.71 -9.57 26.64
CA LEU A 30 -10.40 -8.92 27.91
C LEU A 30 -11.05 -9.61 29.12
N ALA A 31 -12.18 -10.30 28.94
CA ALA A 31 -12.78 -11.15 29.96
C ALA A 31 -11.86 -12.29 30.44
N LYS A 32 -10.80 -12.62 29.67
CA LYS A 32 -9.79 -13.64 30.03
C LYS A 32 -8.65 -13.06 30.87
N CYS A 33 -8.57 -11.74 31.03
CA CYS A 33 -7.57 -11.09 31.89
C CYS A 33 -7.85 -11.42 33.37
N VAL A 34 -6.80 -11.32 34.19
CA VAL A 34 -6.91 -11.43 35.65
C VAL A 34 -6.32 -10.15 36.26
N PRO A 35 -7.14 -9.25 36.83
CA PRO A 35 -8.61 -9.25 36.85
C PRO A 35 -9.23 -9.04 35.45
N PRO A 36 -10.50 -9.47 35.22
CA PRO A 36 -11.18 -9.26 33.95
C PRO A 36 -11.35 -7.75 33.69
N LEU A 37 -11.13 -7.36 32.44
CA LEU A 37 -11.28 -5.99 31.97
C LEU A 37 -12.44 -5.91 30.98
N GLU A 38 -13.08 -4.74 30.89
CA GLU A 38 -14.21 -4.50 30.00
C GLU A 38 -14.12 -3.09 29.41
N VAL A 39 -14.41 -2.99 28.11
CA VAL A 39 -14.59 -1.74 27.36
C VAL A 39 -16.07 -1.46 27.23
N THR A 40 -16.50 -0.29 27.66
CA THR A 40 -17.89 0.20 27.59
C THR A 40 -18.07 1.13 26.38
N ASP A 41 -17.18 2.10 26.22
CA ASP A 41 -17.09 2.95 25.03
C ASP A 41 -15.71 2.83 24.40
N LEU A 42 -15.65 2.16 23.25
CA LEU A 42 -14.41 1.93 22.51
C LEU A 42 -13.59 3.20 22.24
N PHE A 43 -14.24 4.34 21.98
CA PHE A 43 -13.51 5.56 21.60
C PHE A 43 -12.97 6.32 22.81
N GLU A 44 -13.53 6.10 24.00
CA GLU A 44 -13.07 6.72 25.24
C GLU A 44 -12.10 5.80 25.99
N ASP A 45 -12.45 4.52 26.17
CA ASP A 45 -11.74 3.58 27.03
C ASP A 45 -10.40 3.10 26.43
N ILE A 46 -10.15 3.36 25.14
CA ILE A 46 -8.88 3.02 24.48
C ILE A 46 -7.83 4.14 24.58
N LYS A 47 -8.23 5.37 24.92
CA LYS A 47 -7.40 6.58 24.80
C LYS A 47 -6.12 6.54 25.63
N ASP A 48 -6.16 5.90 26.80
CA ASP A 48 -5.02 5.81 27.71
C ASP A 48 -4.02 4.68 27.36
N GLY A 49 -4.38 3.85 26.37
CA GLY A 49 -3.60 2.73 25.87
C GLY A 49 -3.56 1.49 26.77
N VAL A 50 -4.19 1.51 27.95
CA VAL A 50 -4.16 0.39 28.88
C VAL A 50 -4.96 -0.80 28.32
N MET A 51 -6.18 -0.55 27.87
CA MET A 51 -7.03 -1.59 27.27
C MET A 51 -6.43 -2.16 25.98
N LEU A 52 -5.78 -1.30 25.18
CA LEU A 52 -5.10 -1.71 23.95
C LEU A 52 -3.90 -2.61 24.25
N LEU A 53 -3.07 -2.24 25.23
CA LEU A 53 -1.94 -3.08 25.64
C LEU A 53 -2.43 -4.41 26.22
N ALA A 54 -3.40 -4.40 27.13
CA ALA A 54 -3.97 -5.62 27.70
C ALA A 54 -4.55 -6.56 26.63
N LEU A 55 -5.26 -6.02 25.64
CA LEU A 55 -5.74 -6.77 24.50
C LEU A 55 -4.59 -7.43 23.71
N LEU A 56 -3.54 -6.67 23.41
CA LEU A 56 -2.37 -7.20 22.72
C LEU A 56 -1.63 -8.26 23.55
N GLU A 57 -1.57 -8.11 24.88
CA GLU A 57 -1.01 -9.14 25.76
C GLU A 57 -1.81 -10.44 25.68
N VAL A 58 -3.14 -10.38 25.77
CA VAL A 58 -4.02 -11.57 25.69
C VAL A 58 -3.92 -12.24 24.32
N LEU A 59 -3.93 -11.46 23.24
CA LEU A 59 -3.85 -11.99 21.88
C LEU A 59 -2.48 -12.59 21.57
N SER A 60 -1.41 -11.99 22.07
CA SER A 60 -0.04 -12.37 21.73
C SER A 60 0.61 -13.34 22.72
N GLY A 61 0.07 -13.46 23.93
CA GLY A 61 0.68 -14.16 25.06
C GLY A 61 1.92 -13.48 25.64
N GLN A 62 2.29 -12.28 25.18
CA GLN A 62 3.50 -11.56 25.60
C GLN A 62 3.16 -10.40 26.51
N LYS A 63 3.96 -10.21 27.58
CA LYS A 63 3.83 -9.05 28.46
C LYS A 63 4.44 -7.81 27.80
N LEU A 64 3.70 -6.70 27.82
CA LEU A 64 4.10 -5.44 27.21
C LEU A 64 4.38 -4.40 28.27
N PRO A 65 5.41 -3.55 28.08
CA PRO A 65 5.68 -2.48 29.02
C PRO A 65 4.51 -1.49 28.99
N CYS A 66 3.89 -1.30 30.15
CA CYS A 66 2.79 -0.37 30.34
C CYS A 66 3.22 0.64 31.40
N GLU A 67 3.09 1.93 31.08
CA GLU A 67 3.28 2.99 32.05
C GLU A 67 2.18 2.87 33.12
N GLN A 68 2.60 2.65 34.37
CA GLN A 68 1.70 2.46 35.51
C GLN A 68 1.80 3.65 36.47
N GLY A 69 0.67 4.14 36.96
CA GLY A 69 0.63 5.19 37.96
C GLY A 69 -0.77 5.47 38.49
N LYS A 70 -0.87 6.06 39.70
CA LYS A 70 -2.17 6.36 40.35
C LYS A 70 -3.08 7.28 39.51
N LYS A 71 -2.51 8.09 38.62
CA LYS A 71 -3.22 8.92 37.62
C LYS A 71 -2.38 9.03 36.34
N LEU A 72 -2.84 8.42 35.25
CA LEU A 72 -2.22 8.57 33.94
C LEU A 72 -2.52 9.97 33.38
N LYS A 73 -1.51 10.58 32.74
CA LYS A 73 -1.64 11.86 32.03
C LYS A 73 -1.49 11.59 30.54
N ARG A 74 -1.90 12.54 29.69
CA ARG A 74 -1.82 12.43 28.23
C ARG A 74 -0.45 11.99 27.71
N ILE A 75 0.65 12.39 28.35
CA ILE A 75 2.00 11.93 27.96
C ILE A 75 2.18 10.42 28.15
N HIS A 76 1.62 9.84 29.21
CA HIS A 76 1.64 8.41 29.47
C HIS A 76 0.70 7.68 28.51
N TRP A 77 -0.43 8.29 28.14
CA TRP A 77 -1.35 7.75 27.14
C TRP A 77 -0.65 7.62 25.78
N VAL A 78 0.03 8.68 25.33
CA VAL A 78 0.83 8.66 24.10
C VAL A 78 1.95 7.62 24.19
N ALA A 79 2.61 7.47 25.35
CA ALA A 79 3.64 6.46 25.55
C ALA A 79 3.08 5.03 25.47
N ASN A 80 1.97 4.72 26.15
CA ASN A 80 1.32 3.41 26.12
C ASN A 80 0.83 3.05 24.72
N ILE A 81 0.15 3.98 24.04
CA ILE A 81 -0.25 3.80 22.64
C ILE A 81 0.98 3.64 21.75
N GLY A 82 2.03 4.44 21.95
CA GLY A 82 3.30 4.31 21.25
C GLY A 82 3.93 2.93 21.41
N THR A 83 3.89 2.34 22.60
CA THR A 83 4.32 0.96 22.85
C THR A 83 3.47 -0.03 22.06
N ALA A 84 2.15 0.11 22.09
CA ALA A 84 1.25 -0.76 21.34
C ALA A 84 1.50 -0.70 19.82
N LEU A 85 1.68 0.50 19.25
CA LEU A 85 1.96 0.66 17.83
C LEU A 85 3.34 0.11 17.46
N LYS A 86 4.38 0.38 18.26
CA LYS A 86 5.72 -0.20 18.07
C LYS A 86 5.71 -1.73 18.14
N PHE A 87 4.89 -2.31 19.01
CA PHE A 87 4.71 -3.76 19.07
C PHE A 87 4.11 -4.32 17.78
N LEU A 88 3.06 -3.68 17.25
CA LEU A 88 2.44 -4.07 15.98
C LEU A 88 3.42 -3.91 14.80
N GLU A 89 4.16 -2.80 14.74
CA GLU A 89 5.21 -2.57 13.75
C GLU A 89 6.37 -3.59 13.87
N GLY A 90 6.72 -3.97 15.09
CA GLY A 90 7.70 -5.03 15.37
C GLY A 90 7.29 -6.39 14.82
N ARG A 91 5.98 -6.66 14.76
CA ARG A 91 5.39 -7.83 14.05
C ARG A 91 5.19 -7.59 12.55
N LYS A 92 5.72 -6.48 12.02
CA LYS A 92 5.61 -6.01 10.63
C LYS A 92 4.19 -5.72 10.15
N ILE A 93 3.30 -5.39 11.06
CA ILE A 93 1.95 -4.98 10.70
C ILE A 93 2.05 -3.55 10.15
N LYS A 94 1.55 -3.32 8.93
CA LYS A 94 1.57 -1.99 8.30
C LYS A 94 0.47 -1.12 8.90
N LEU A 95 0.87 -0.07 9.61
CA LEU A 95 -0.03 0.95 10.16
C LEU A 95 -0.06 2.16 9.21
N VAL A 96 -0.96 2.15 8.22
CA VAL A 96 -1.11 3.25 7.25
C VAL A 96 -2.04 4.30 7.85
N ASN A 97 -1.57 5.54 8.00
CA ASN A 97 -2.34 6.69 8.50
C ASN A 97 -2.90 6.51 9.93
N ILE A 98 -2.16 5.82 10.81
CA ILE A 98 -2.52 5.65 12.23
C ILE A 98 -1.40 6.23 13.10
N ASN A 99 -1.67 7.36 13.77
CA ASN A 99 -0.72 7.97 14.72
C ASN A 99 -1.19 7.80 16.17
N SER A 100 -0.25 7.82 17.11
CA SER A 100 -0.54 7.67 18.55
C SER A 100 -1.45 8.78 19.08
N THR A 101 -1.23 10.02 18.68
CA THR A 101 -2.04 11.18 19.10
C THR A 101 -3.52 11.04 18.73
N ASP A 102 -3.78 10.43 17.57
CA ASP A 102 -5.12 10.30 17.02
C ASP A 102 -5.98 9.27 17.76
N ILE A 103 -5.33 8.25 18.30
CA ILE A 103 -5.95 7.23 19.16
C ILE A 103 -6.17 7.80 20.56
N VAL A 104 -5.21 8.56 21.07
CA VAL A 104 -5.32 9.30 22.34
C VAL A 104 -6.46 10.32 22.30
N ASP A 105 -6.75 10.89 21.12
CA ASP A 105 -7.90 11.78 20.89
C ASP A 105 -9.21 11.03 20.63
N GLY A 106 -9.18 9.69 20.52
CA GLY A 106 -10.37 8.86 20.32
C GLY A 106 -11.03 9.04 18.95
N ARG A 107 -10.27 9.38 17.90
CA ARG A 107 -10.84 9.62 16.56
C ARG A 107 -11.50 8.34 16.01
N PRO A 108 -12.83 8.30 15.78
CA PRO A 108 -13.57 7.06 15.50
C PRO A 108 -13.01 6.23 14.35
N SER A 109 -12.77 6.85 13.19
CA SER A 109 -12.28 6.15 11.99
C SER A 109 -10.90 5.52 12.17
N ILE A 110 -10.03 6.14 12.97
CA ILE A 110 -8.67 5.66 13.23
C ILE A 110 -8.67 4.58 14.29
N VAL A 111 -9.46 4.73 15.35
CA VAL A 111 -9.64 3.68 16.37
C VAL A 111 -10.21 2.41 15.72
N LEU A 112 -11.28 2.53 14.91
CA LEU A 112 -11.83 1.39 14.18
C LEU A 112 -10.83 0.81 13.17
N GLY A 113 -10.06 1.66 12.48
CA GLY A 113 -8.99 1.24 11.57
C GLY A 113 -7.89 0.42 12.25
N LEU A 114 -7.47 0.85 13.44
CA LEU A 114 -6.49 0.15 14.27
C LEU A 114 -7.03 -1.19 14.75
N VAL A 115 -8.22 -1.19 15.36
CA VAL A 115 -8.83 -2.42 15.90
C VAL A 115 -9.08 -3.43 14.78
N TRP A 116 -9.54 -2.98 13.61
CA TRP A 116 -9.64 -3.83 12.42
C TRP A 116 -8.30 -4.44 12.02
N THR A 117 -7.23 -3.66 12.04
CA THR A 117 -5.88 -4.15 11.71
C THR A 117 -5.43 -5.23 12.70
N ILE A 118 -5.75 -5.08 13.98
CA ILE A 118 -5.48 -6.07 15.03
C ILE A 118 -6.31 -7.35 14.81
N ILE A 119 -7.62 -7.21 14.55
CA ILE A 119 -8.51 -8.35 14.25
C ILE A 119 -8.03 -9.10 13.01
N LEU A 120 -7.73 -8.37 11.93
CA LEU A 120 -7.27 -8.94 10.68
C LEU A 120 -6.01 -9.79 10.90
N TYR A 121 -5.06 -9.31 11.69
CA TYR A 121 -3.81 -10.01 11.93
C TYR A 121 -3.96 -11.18 12.94
N PHE A 122 -4.38 -10.89 14.17
CA PHE A 122 -4.40 -11.84 15.29
C PHE A 122 -5.57 -12.82 15.28
N GLN A 123 -6.60 -12.58 14.48
CA GLN A 123 -7.71 -13.50 14.35
C GLN A 123 -7.79 -14.05 12.94
N ILE A 124 -7.93 -13.20 11.94
CA ILE A 124 -8.27 -13.69 10.59
C ILE A 124 -7.04 -14.30 9.91
N GLU A 125 -5.92 -13.58 9.84
CA GLU A 125 -4.67 -14.07 9.23
C GLU A 125 -4.12 -15.25 10.01
N GLU A 126 -4.07 -15.18 11.34
CA GLU A 126 -3.58 -16.29 12.17
C GLU A 126 -4.44 -17.57 12.00
N LEU A 127 -5.77 -17.46 12.09
CA LEU A 127 -6.65 -18.64 11.93
C LEU A 127 -6.71 -19.15 10.49
N THR A 128 -6.64 -18.27 9.50
CA THR A 128 -6.58 -18.69 8.09
C THR A 128 -5.21 -19.27 7.72
N SER A 129 -4.15 -18.90 8.46
CA SER A 129 -2.84 -19.51 8.34
C SER A 129 -2.79 -20.88 9.02
N SER A 130 -3.41 -21.08 10.20
CA SER A 130 -3.31 -22.33 10.97
C SER A 130 -4.14 -23.52 10.47
N LEU A 131 -5.06 -23.32 9.51
CA LEU A 131 -5.83 -24.39 8.86
C LEU A 131 -4.92 -25.41 8.13
N PRO A 132 -4.83 -26.69 8.57
CA PRO A 132 -3.95 -27.69 7.94
C PRO A 132 -4.30 -27.98 6.47
N ALA A 133 -5.58 -27.87 6.12
CA ALA A 133 -6.08 -27.99 4.73
C ALA A 133 -5.63 -26.82 3.83
N LEU A 134 -5.21 -25.69 4.41
CA LEU A 134 -4.60 -24.56 3.70
C LEU A 134 -3.07 -24.60 3.78
N HIS A 135 -2.47 -25.34 4.72
CA HIS A 135 -1.02 -25.48 4.88
C HIS A 135 -0.36 -26.49 3.93
N ALA A 136 -1.07 -27.52 3.46
CA ALA A 136 -0.60 -28.34 2.33
C ALA A 136 -0.45 -27.52 1.03
N LEU A 137 -1.03 -26.32 0.99
CA LEU A 137 -0.91 -25.30 -0.07
C LEU A 137 -0.12 -24.05 0.39
N SER A 138 0.43 -24.05 1.61
CA SER A 138 1.11 -22.89 2.22
C SER A 138 2.47 -23.19 2.84
N SER A 139 2.94 -24.45 2.86
CA SER A 139 4.27 -24.79 3.37
C SER A 139 4.91 -25.95 2.61
N SER A 140 5.61 -25.61 1.53
CA SER A 140 6.81 -26.35 1.11
C SER A 140 7.88 -25.34 0.72
N ALA A 141 8.24 -24.49 1.68
CA ALA A 141 9.46 -23.72 1.66
C ALA A 141 9.98 -23.59 3.11
N SER A 142 10.60 -24.68 3.59
CA SER A 142 11.89 -24.64 4.30
C SER A 142 12.21 -26.03 4.84
N SER A 143 13.32 -26.65 4.42
CA SER A 143 14.38 -27.05 5.35
C SER A 143 15.59 -27.71 4.65
N LEU A 144 16.76 -27.18 5.02
CA LEU A 144 18.09 -27.80 5.16
C LEU A 144 18.91 -28.18 3.92
N ASP A 145 20.09 -27.58 3.93
CA ASP A 145 21.26 -27.80 3.09
C ASP A 145 22.37 -28.44 3.94
N SER A 146 23.13 -29.37 3.36
CA SER A 146 24.49 -29.87 3.72
C SER A 146 24.79 -31.05 2.78
N SER A 147 25.92 -31.21 2.07
CA SER A 147 27.27 -30.60 2.08
C SER A 147 28.03 -31.07 0.81
N THR A 148 28.97 -30.30 0.23
CA THR A 148 30.46 -30.48 0.19
C THR A 148 30.99 -29.57 -0.97
N SER A 149 32.15 -28.90 -1.01
CA SER A 149 33.46 -28.96 -0.32
C SER A 149 34.30 -27.66 -0.50
N SER A 150 35.12 -27.35 0.54
CA SER A 150 36.45 -26.67 0.61
C SER A 150 36.75 -25.31 -0.05
N THR A 151 37.03 -24.26 0.74
CA THR A 151 38.37 -23.83 1.24
C THR A 151 38.28 -22.52 2.06
N ASP A 152 39.20 -22.36 3.01
CA ASP A 152 39.21 -21.40 4.12
C ASP A 152 39.27 -19.90 3.74
N THR A 153 38.61 -19.04 4.53
CA THR A 153 39.26 -17.96 5.33
C THR A 153 38.22 -17.11 6.09
N THR A 154 38.65 -16.63 7.26
CA THR A 154 37.95 -16.06 8.42
C THR A 154 37.25 -14.69 8.23
N SER A 155 36.02 -14.52 8.77
CA SER A 155 35.40 -13.28 9.39
C SER A 155 33.85 -13.24 9.36
N PRO A 156 33.14 -12.44 10.22
CA PRO A 156 31.94 -12.87 10.96
C PRO A 156 30.55 -12.46 10.35
N PRO A 157 29.41 -12.99 10.85
CA PRO A 157 28.15 -13.00 10.09
C PRO A 157 27.21 -11.80 10.33
N VAL A 158 26.57 -11.34 9.25
CA VAL A 158 25.58 -10.24 9.21
C VAL A 158 24.14 -10.79 9.28
N LYS A 159 23.32 -10.21 10.16
CA LYS A 159 21.90 -10.51 10.42
C LYS A 159 21.02 -10.22 9.17
N ARG A 160 20.22 -11.19 8.69
CA ARG A 160 19.26 -11.02 7.57
C ARG A 160 17.88 -10.53 8.05
N LYS A 161 17.40 -9.45 7.42
CA LYS A 161 16.12 -8.73 7.57
C LYS A 161 14.93 -9.53 7.01
N PRO A 162 13.71 -9.41 7.57
CA PRO A 162 12.54 -10.05 6.97
C PRO A 162 11.52 -9.00 6.41
N LEU A 163 10.91 -9.25 5.23
CA LEU A 163 10.01 -8.33 4.47
C LEU A 163 8.52 -8.30 4.95
N PRO A 164 7.71 -7.25 4.62
CA PRO A 164 6.39 -6.96 5.21
C PRO A 164 5.14 -7.40 4.38
N PRO A 165 3.93 -7.53 4.98
CA PRO A 165 2.71 -8.08 4.36
C PRO A 165 1.89 -7.06 3.55
N MET A 166 1.05 -7.56 2.64
CA MET A 166 0.17 -6.80 1.73
C MET A 166 -1.29 -7.25 1.93
N GLN A 167 -2.21 -6.31 2.20
CA GLN A 167 -3.62 -6.57 2.51
C GLN A 167 -4.35 -7.26 1.33
N GLY A 168 -5.01 -8.41 1.60
CA GLY A 168 -5.91 -9.08 0.65
C GLY A 168 -5.94 -10.61 0.72
N GLY A 169 -4.92 -11.25 1.28
CA GLY A 169 -4.83 -12.72 1.36
C GLY A 169 -5.84 -13.36 2.31
N ALA A 170 -5.96 -12.83 3.54
CA ALA A 170 -6.81 -13.39 4.61
C ALA A 170 -8.29 -13.39 4.24
N ARG A 171 -8.80 -12.29 3.69
CA ARG A 171 -10.19 -12.16 3.22
C ARG A 171 -10.54 -13.22 2.18
N LYS A 172 -9.67 -13.40 1.18
CA LYS A 172 -9.86 -14.42 0.13
C LYS A 172 -9.77 -15.84 0.68
N ALA A 173 -8.92 -16.08 1.68
CA ALA A 173 -8.82 -17.37 2.35
C ALA A 173 -10.08 -17.68 3.16
N LEU A 174 -10.57 -16.73 3.95
CA LEU A 174 -11.81 -16.87 4.73
C LEU A 174 -13.02 -17.08 3.81
N LEU A 175 -13.15 -16.31 2.71
CA LEU A 175 -14.24 -16.47 1.76
C LEU A 175 -14.22 -17.85 1.10
N ARG A 176 -13.03 -18.33 0.68
CA ARG A 176 -12.87 -19.68 0.14
C ARG A 176 -13.25 -20.76 1.14
N TRP A 177 -12.88 -20.59 2.40
CA TRP A 177 -13.28 -21.52 3.45
C TRP A 177 -14.80 -21.59 3.57
N VAL A 178 -15.49 -20.45 3.67
CA VAL A 178 -16.97 -20.43 3.72
C VAL A 178 -17.58 -21.10 2.49
N GLN A 179 -17.10 -20.79 1.30
CA GLN A 179 -17.56 -21.40 0.04
C GLN A 179 -17.35 -22.93 0.01
N GLN A 180 -16.27 -23.42 0.58
CA GLN A 180 -16.00 -24.87 0.63
C GLN A 180 -16.81 -25.58 1.71
N THR A 181 -16.94 -24.96 2.88
CA THR A 181 -17.52 -25.55 4.09
C THR A 181 -19.04 -25.50 4.08
N ALA A 182 -19.62 -24.34 3.71
CA ALA A 182 -21.05 -24.08 3.83
C ALA A 182 -21.81 -24.28 2.50
N THR A 183 -21.17 -23.98 1.38
CA THR A 183 -21.88 -23.71 0.12
C THR A 183 -22.01 -24.93 -0.80
N LYS A 184 -21.02 -25.84 -0.80
CA LYS A 184 -20.97 -26.99 -1.74
C LYS A 184 -22.05 -28.06 -1.50
N ARG A 185 -22.61 -28.17 -0.29
CA ARG A 185 -23.64 -29.17 0.06
C ARG A 185 -25.08 -28.69 -0.16
N HIS A 186 -25.32 -27.38 -0.18
CA HIS A 186 -26.67 -26.79 -0.15
C HIS A 186 -26.99 -25.88 -1.34
N GLY A 187 -26.12 -25.79 -2.35
CA GLY A 187 -26.37 -25.00 -3.57
C GLY A 187 -26.51 -23.49 -3.35
N LEU A 188 -26.09 -22.98 -2.19
CA LEU A 188 -26.04 -21.55 -1.88
C LEU A 188 -24.94 -20.87 -2.73
N GLU A 189 -24.89 -19.55 -2.81
CA GLU A 189 -23.79 -18.85 -3.49
C GLU A 189 -23.33 -17.67 -2.63
N VAL A 190 -22.20 -17.84 -1.93
CA VAL A 190 -21.61 -16.80 -1.06
C VAL A 190 -20.49 -16.08 -1.83
N LYS A 191 -20.71 -14.82 -2.21
CA LYS A 191 -19.76 -14.03 -3.04
C LYS A 191 -18.97 -12.99 -2.26
N ASP A 192 -19.48 -12.59 -1.10
CA ASP A 192 -18.98 -11.47 -0.31
C ASP A 192 -19.18 -11.72 1.20
N PHE A 193 -18.78 -10.74 2.01
CA PHE A 193 -19.09 -10.67 3.44
C PHE A 193 -20.18 -9.62 3.75
N GLY A 194 -21.00 -9.26 2.75
CA GLY A 194 -22.05 -8.27 2.86
C GLY A 194 -23.41 -8.89 2.50
N PRO A 195 -24.02 -8.54 1.35
CA PRO A 195 -25.35 -9.02 0.97
C PRO A 195 -25.54 -10.54 1.00
N SER A 196 -24.48 -11.33 0.75
CA SER A 196 -24.55 -12.81 0.78
C SER A 196 -24.93 -13.38 2.15
N TRP A 197 -24.78 -12.60 3.23
CA TRP A 197 -25.04 -13.03 4.61
C TRP A 197 -26.37 -12.51 5.17
N ARG A 198 -27.02 -11.58 4.47
CA ARG A 198 -28.25 -10.90 4.92
C ARG A 198 -29.38 -11.87 5.26
N THR A 199 -29.50 -12.97 4.52
CA THR A 199 -30.62 -13.93 4.68
C THR A 199 -30.46 -14.89 5.85
N GLY A 200 -29.31 -14.89 6.53
CA GLY A 200 -28.98 -15.84 7.59
C GLY A 200 -28.61 -17.26 7.09
N LEU A 201 -28.88 -17.58 5.83
CA LEU A 201 -28.63 -18.91 5.24
C LEU A 201 -27.15 -19.30 5.26
N ALA A 202 -26.24 -18.34 5.02
CA ALA A 202 -24.81 -18.57 5.07
C ALA A 202 -24.32 -18.94 6.49
N PHE A 203 -24.88 -18.32 7.54
CA PHE A 203 -24.55 -18.67 8.93
C PHE A 203 -25.01 -20.08 9.28
N PHE A 204 -26.26 -20.42 8.93
CA PHE A 204 -26.77 -21.77 9.13
C PHE A 204 -25.99 -22.83 8.37
N ALA A 205 -25.57 -22.53 7.13
CA ALA A 205 -24.77 -23.46 6.35
C ALA A 205 -23.38 -23.69 6.97
N VAL A 206 -22.76 -22.66 7.58
CA VAL A 206 -21.52 -22.83 8.36
C VAL A 206 -21.77 -23.66 9.63
N ILE A 207 -22.84 -23.38 10.38
CA ILE A 207 -23.20 -24.12 11.60
C ILE A 207 -23.50 -25.59 11.27
N HIS A 208 -24.30 -25.85 10.24
CA HIS A 208 -24.60 -27.20 9.73
C HIS A 208 -23.32 -27.93 9.31
N ALA A 209 -22.35 -27.25 8.72
CA ALA A 209 -21.10 -27.86 8.33
C ALA A 209 -20.22 -28.26 9.53
N LEU A 210 -20.27 -27.51 10.63
CA LEU A 210 -19.57 -27.81 11.88
C LEU A 210 -20.31 -28.88 12.71
N ARG A 211 -21.65 -28.81 12.73
CA ARG A 211 -22.54 -29.75 13.43
C ARG A 211 -23.84 -29.95 12.63
N PRO A 212 -23.91 -30.98 11.77
CA PRO A 212 -25.06 -31.21 10.90
C PRO A 212 -26.39 -31.44 11.63
N HIS A 213 -26.34 -32.02 12.83
CA HIS A 213 -27.54 -32.37 13.62
C HIS A 213 -28.27 -31.16 14.22
N LEU A 214 -27.67 -29.97 14.20
CA LEU A 214 -28.26 -28.77 14.80
C LEU A 214 -29.17 -27.99 13.86
N VAL A 215 -29.14 -28.26 12.55
CA VAL A 215 -29.77 -27.40 11.55
C VAL A 215 -30.55 -28.22 10.54
N ASP A 216 -31.85 -27.97 10.45
CA ASP A 216 -32.68 -28.42 9.33
C ASP A 216 -32.72 -27.32 8.26
N MET A 217 -31.89 -27.46 7.23
CA MET A 217 -31.78 -26.45 6.17
C MET A 217 -33.10 -26.23 5.44
N GLU A 218 -33.91 -27.27 5.19
CA GLU A 218 -35.19 -27.13 4.46
C GLU A 218 -36.17 -26.20 5.18
N ARG A 219 -36.13 -26.20 6.51
CA ARG A 219 -36.92 -25.29 7.34
C ARG A 219 -36.40 -23.85 7.28
N VAL A 220 -35.07 -23.66 7.28
CA VAL A 220 -34.42 -22.34 7.26
C VAL A 220 -34.69 -21.60 5.95
N TRP A 221 -34.75 -22.29 4.80
CA TRP A 221 -35.02 -21.70 3.49
C TRP A 221 -36.38 -20.96 3.38
N ARG A 222 -37.35 -21.32 4.23
CA ARG A 222 -38.73 -20.80 4.16
C ARG A 222 -39.02 -19.71 5.20
N ARG A 223 -38.02 -19.31 5.99
CA ARG A 223 -38.15 -18.37 7.12
C ARG A 223 -37.63 -16.97 6.77
N PRO A 224 -38.13 -15.91 7.44
CA PRO A 224 -37.63 -14.56 7.22
C PRO A 224 -36.21 -14.37 7.75
N ASN A 225 -35.45 -13.47 7.12
CA ASN A 225 -34.04 -13.19 7.41
C ASN A 225 -33.76 -12.95 8.90
N ARG A 226 -34.59 -12.11 9.54
CA ARG A 226 -34.39 -11.69 10.93
C ARG A 226 -34.52 -12.85 11.93
N GLU A 227 -35.48 -13.75 11.71
CA GLU A 227 -35.60 -14.97 12.51
C GLU A 227 -34.42 -15.91 12.28
N ASN A 228 -33.99 -16.06 11.02
CA ASN A 228 -32.85 -16.90 10.69
C ASN A 228 -31.55 -16.40 11.35
N LEU A 229 -31.28 -15.09 11.29
CA LEU A 229 -30.10 -14.50 11.91
C LEU A 229 -30.13 -14.65 13.43
N GLN A 230 -31.28 -14.43 14.07
CA GLN A 230 -31.44 -14.56 15.52
C GLN A 230 -31.21 -16.00 15.99
N GLU A 231 -31.78 -16.98 15.30
CA GLU A 231 -31.62 -18.39 15.64
C GLU A 231 -30.19 -18.88 15.34
N ALA A 232 -29.57 -18.44 14.23
CA ALA A 232 -28.19 -18.80 13.92
C ALA A 232 -27.19 -18.26 14.96
N PHE A 233 -27.35 -17.02 15.42
CA PHE A 233 -26.47 -16.44 16.46
C PHE A 233 -26.68 -17.12 17.82
N LEU A 234 -27.93 -17.42 18.17
CA LEU A 234 -28.24 -18.17 19.39
C LEU A 234 -27.63 -19.57 19.36
N LEU A 235 -27.79 -20.32 18.27
CA LEU A 235 -27.20 -21.66 18.11
C LEU A 235 -25.67 -21.62 18.16
N ALA A 236 -25.04 -20.62 17.54
CA ALA A 236 -23.59 -20.47 17.61
C ALA A 236 -23.10 -20.21 19.05
N GLU A 237 -23.85 -19.45 19.84
CA GLU A 237 -23.51 -19.19 21.25
C GLU A 237 -23.75 -20.42 22.13
N THR A 238 -24.95 -21.03 22.08
CA THR A 238 -25.32 -22.13 22.98
C THR A 238 -24.59 -23.43 22.64
N GLU A 239 -24.38 -23.72 21.36
CA GLU A 239 -23.83 -25.01 20.93
C GLU A 239 -22.33 -24.95 20.63
N LEU A 240 -21.84 -23.84 20.09
CA LEU A 240 -20.43 -23.68 19.71
C LEU A 240 -19.65 -22.80 20.70
N GLY A 241 -20.30 -22.09 21.62
CA GLY A 241 -19.62 -21.16 22.54
C GLY A 241 -19.08 -19.91 21.84
N ILE A 242 -19.63 -19.56 20.68
CA ILE A 242 -19.23 -18.39 19.89
C ILE A 242 -20.06 -17.18 20.35
N PRO A 243 -19.47 -16.15 20.98
CA PRO A 243 -20.23 -15.02 21.52
C PRO A 243 -20.91 -14.20 20.41
N GLN A 244 -22.14 -13.76 20.64
CA GLN A 244 -22.92 -13.01 19.65
C GLN A 244 -22.36 -11.60 19.40
N LEU A 245 -21.44 -11.46 18.44
CA LEU A 245 -20.82 -10.16 18.10
C LEU A 245 -21.70 -9.27 17.22
N LEU A 246 -22.67 -9.85 16.53
CA LEU A 246 -23.58 -9.17 15.61
C LEU A 246 -25.00 -9.24 16.14
N ASP A 247 -25.75 -8.15 15.93
CA ASP A 247 -27.18 -8.13 16.20
C ASP A 247 -27.94 -8.40 14.87
N PRO A 248 -29.05 -9.17 14.86
CA PRO A 248 -29.76 -9.52 13.62
C PRO A 248 -30.17 -8.31 12.77
N GLU A 249 -30.49 -7.20 13.42
CA GLU A 249 -30.87 -5.94 12.77
C GLU A 249 -29.71 -5.18 12.13
N ASP A 250 -28.46 -5.49 12.50
CA ASP A 250 -27.26 -4.93 11.90
C ASP A 250 -26.86 -5.67 10.61
N VAL A 251 -27.42 -6.86 10.40
CA VAL A 251 -27.15 -7.72 9.24
C VAL A 251 -28.34 -7.75 8.26
N ASP A 252 -29.59 -7.65 8.72
CA ASP A 252 -30.77 -7.56 7.84
C ASP A 252 -30.97 -6.15 7.25
N VAL A 253 -29.94 -5.66 6.56
CA VAL A 253 -29.90 -4.36 5.87
C VAL A 253 -29.39 -4.57 4.44
N ASP A 254 -29.63 -3.60 3.55
CA ASP A 254 -29.24 -3.73 2.12
C ASP A 254 -27.73 -3.90 1.91
N LYS A 255 -26.92 -3.29 2.79
CA LYS A 255 -25.45 -3.34 2.73
C LYS A 255 -24.86 -3.56 4.13
N PRO A 256 -24.82 -4.81 4.60
CA PRO A 256 -24.19 -5.16 5.88
C PRO A 256 -22.72 -4.78 5.89
N ASP A 257 -22.19 -4.43 7.07
CA ASP A 257 -20.77 -4.07 7.19
C ASP A 257 -19.88 -5.32 7.06
N GLU A 258 -19.06 -5.36 6.01
CA GLU A 258 -18.25 -6.52 5.71
C GLU A 258 -17.19 -6.83 6.77
N LYS A 259 -16.63 -5.81 7.44
CA LYS A 259 -15.62 -6.02 8.47
C LYS A 259 -16.23 -6.65 9.70
N SER A 260 -17.41 -6.17 10.12
CA SER A 260 -18.17 -6.77 11.21
C SER A 260 -18.55 -8.23 10.91
N VAL A 261 -19.04 -8.53 9.69
CA VAL A 261 -19.37 -9.90 9.29
C VAL A 261 -18.12 -10.79 9.28
N MET A 262 -17.01 -10.33 8.70
CA MET A 262 -15.75 -11.08 8.69
C MET A 262 -15.24 -11.40 10.10
N THR A 263 -15.30 -10.44 11.03
CA THR A 263 -14.88 -10.62 12.43
C THR A 263 -15.66 -11.73 13.11
N TYR A 264 -16.97 -11.78 12.90
CA TYR A 264 -17.83 -12.81 13.48
C TYR A 264 -17.61 -14.17 12.82
N VAL A 265 -17.59 -14.22 11.49
CA VAL A 265 -17.39 -15.48 10.73
C VAL A 265 -16.04 -16.13 11.04
N ALA A 266 -15.00 -15.34 11.28
CA ALA A 266 -13.68 -15.86 11.66
C ALA A 266 -13.68 -16.60 13.02
N GLN A 267 -14.66 -16.39 13.90
CA GLN A 267 -14.74 -17.14 15.16
C GLN A 267 -15.07 -18.62 14.95
N PHE A 268 -15.83 -18.95 13.91
CA PHE A 268 -16.22 -20.32 13.57
C PHE A 268 -15.01 -21.20 13.20
N LEU A 269 -13.89 -20.61 12.75
CA LEU A 269 -12.66 -21.33 12.44
C LEU A 269 -12.06 -22.06 13.65
N LYS A 270 -12.26 -21.56 14.88
CA LYS A 270 -11.70 -22.16 16.10
C LYS A 270 -12.39 -23.47 16.51
N HIS A 271 -13.57 -23.74 15.95
CA HIS A 271 -14.41 -24.88 16.30
C HIS A 271 -14.34 -26.00 15.25
N LEU A 272 -13.34 -25.95 14.38
CA LEU A 272 -13.03 -27.05 13.46
C LEU A 272 -12.48 -28.25 14.26
N PRO A 273 -12.96 -29.48 14.01
CA PRO A 273 -12.46 -30.66 14.71
C PRO A 273 -10.97 -30.88 14.41
N VAL A 274 -10.14 -30.90 15.45
CA VAL A 274 -8.71 -31.23 15.36
C VAL A 274 -8.56 -32.74 15.13
N PRO A 275 -7.77 -33.22 14.14
CA PRO A 275 -7.51 -34.65 13.97
C PRO A 275 -6.65 -35.17 15.12
N LYS A 276 -7.23 -35.97 16.01
CA LYS A 276 -6.47 -36.70 17.04
C LYS A 276 -5.79 -37.91 16.40
N GLN A 277 -4.48 -38.00 16.55
CA GLN A 277 -3.68 -39.20 16.30
C GLN A 277 -4.04 -40.27 17.36
N SER A 278 -4.32 -41.50 16.93
CA SER A 278 -4.34 -42.80 17.67
C SER A 278 -4.99 -42.80 19.06
N ASP A 279 -6.08 -43.52 19.35
CA ASP A 279 -6.28 -44.96 19.19
C ASP A 279 -7.75 -45.36 19.05
N SER A 280 -7.98 -46.44 18.31
CA SER A 280 -9.12 -47.37 18.32
C SER A 280 -10.56 -46.90 18.02
N GLU A 281 -11.04 -47.44 16.90
CA GLU A 281 -12.40 -47.89 16.56
C GLU A 281 -13.51 -46.85 16.28
N GLY A 282 -13.98 -46.85 15.01
CA GLY A 282 -15.36 -46.50 14.67
C GLY A 282 -15.58 -45.28 13.76
N GLN A 283 -15.30 -45.43 12.47
CA GLN A 283 -15.98 -44.79 11.31
C GLN A 283 -16.42 -43.31 11.38
N THR A 284 -15.75 -42.45 10.61
CA THR A 284 -16.35 -41.57 9.57
C THR A 284 -15.25 -41.15 8.60
N VAL A 285 -14.77 -42.16 7.88
CA VAL A 285 -13.86 -42.09 6.74
C VAL A 285 -14.76 -41.78 5.54
N ASP A 286 -14.72 -40.58 4.94
CA ASP A 286 -15.12 -40.44 3.53
C ASP A 286 -14.66 -39.13 2.85
N GLU A 287 -14.64 -37.97 3.48
CA GLU A 287 -14.25 -36.72 2.78
C GLU A 287 -12.79 -36.28 2.96
N VAL A 288 -12.15 -36.59 4.10
CA VAL A 288 -10.68 -36.43 4.27
C VAL A 288 -9.93 -37.45 3.42
N THR A 289 -10.53 -38.63 3.22
CA THR A 289 -10.07 -39.64 2.27
C THR A 289 -10.11 -39.09 0.85
N SER A 290 -11.18 -38.41 0.42
CA SER A 290 -11.28 -37.87 -0.95
C SER A 290 -10.22 -36.81 -1.29
N CYS A 291 -9.79 -35.96 -0.35
CA CYS A 291 -8.74 -34.96 -0.58
C CYS A 291 -7.32 -35.56 -0.50
N HIS A 292 -7.07 -36.46 0.46
CA HIS A 292 -5.81 -37.22 0.49
C HIS A 292 -5.69 -38.15 -0.71
N VAL A 293 -6.78 -38.75 -1.17
CA VAL A 293 -6.86 -39.55 -2.41
C VAL A 293 -6.60 -38.64 -3.60
N ARG A 294 -7.25 -37.48 -3.74
CA ARG A 294 -7.01 -36.56 -4.87
C ARG A 294 -5.59 -36.00 -4.93
N LEU A 295 -4.97 -35.61 -3.81
CA LEU A 295 -3.57 -35.18 -3.80
C LEU A 295 -2.61 -36.36 -4.04
N ARG A 296 -2.92 -37.55 -3.51
CA ARG A 296 -2.16 -38.77 -3.80
C ARG A 296 -2.28 -39.17 -5.27
N GLU A 297 -3.44 -38.97 -5.87
CA GLU A 297 -3.80 -39.28 -7.25
C GLU A 297 -3.23 -38.25 -8.21
N GLN A 298 -3.19 -36.97 -7.85
CA GLN A 298 -2.46 -35.93 -8.58
C GLN A 298 -0.94 -36.17 -8.52
N ARG A 299 -0.38 -36.55 -7.38
CA ARG A 299 1.04 -36.94 -7.29
C ARG A 299 1.34 -38.25 -8.00
N LYS A 300 0.34 -39.14 -8.10
CA LYS A 300 0.45 -40.38 -8.88
C LYS A 300 0.42 -40.06 -10.38
N SER A 301 -0.50 -39.22 -10.83
CA SER A 301 -0.61 -38.80 -12.23
C SER A 301 0.60 -37.99 -12.70
N LEU A 302 1.16 -37.11 -11.86
CA LEU A 302 2.42 -36.41 -12.17
C LEU A 302 3.60 -37.37 -12.31
N ARG A 303 3.67 -38.41 -11.46
CA ARG A 303 4.71 -39.45 -11.57
C ARG A 303 4.51 -40.34 -12.79
N GLU A 304 3.27 -40.72 -13.10
CA GLU A 304 2.92 -41.46 -14.32
C GLU A 304 3.28 -40.64 -15.57
N LEU A 305 2.98 -39.36 -15.58
CA LEU A 305 3.31 -38.44 -16.67
C LEU A 305 4.83 -38.29 -16.83
N LYS A 306 5.57 -38.14 -15.73
CA LYS A 306 7.04 -38.14 -15.76
C LYS A 306 7.60 -39.45 -16.31
N MET A 307 7.10 -40.60 -15.84
CA MET A 307 7.54 -41.91 -16.33
C MET A 307 7.26 -42.09 -17.82
N TRP A 308 6.12 -41.59 -18.29
CA TRP A 308 5.78 -41.58 -19.71
C TRP A 308 6.75 -40.71 -20.52
N LEU A 309 7.09 -39.51 -20.04
CA LEU A 309 8.09 -38.65 -20.69
C LEU A 309 9.49 -39.29 -20.72
N ASP A 310 9.92 -39.91 -19.62
CA ASP A 310 11.19 -40.64 -19.55
C ASP A 310 11.20 -41.87 -20.47
N GLN A 311 10.06 -42.52 -20.67
CA GLN A 311 9.94 -43.62 -21.63
C GLN A 311 10.01 -43.11 -23.07
N LEU A 312 9.28 -42.03 -23.39
CA LEU A 312 9.30 -41.42 -24.72
C LEU A 312 10.71 -40.95 -25.10
N GLU A 313 11.48 -40.44 -24.14
CA GLU A 313 12.89 -40.11 -24.33
C GLU A 313 13.74 -41.33 -24.68
N ARG A 314 13.57 -42.46 -23.96
CA ARG A 314 14.26 -43.73 -24.28
C ARG A 314 13.87 -44.25 -25.66
N ASP A 315 12.59 -44.20 -26.00
CA ASP A 315 12.07 -44.61 -27.29
C ASP A 315 12.65 -43.73 -28.42
N ALA A 316 12.79 -42.42 -28.18
CA ALA A 316 13.44 -41.50 -29.11
C ALA A 316 14.92 -41.83 -29.31
N VAL A 317 15.66 -42.14 -28.25
CA VAL A 317 17.07 -42.57 -28.35
C VAL A 317 17.18 -43.85 -29.17
N GLN A 318 16.38 -44.88 -28.85
CA GLN A 318 16.42 -46.15 -29.56
C GLN A 318 16.00 -46.02 -31.03
N ALA A 319 14.97 -45.21 -31.33
CA ALA A 319 14.52 -44.97 -32.69
C ALA A 319 15.58 -44.25 -33.53
N GLN A 320 16.31 -43.31 -32.92
CA GLN A 320 17.40 -42.58 -33.57
C GLN A 320 18.64 -43.46 -33.84
N GLU A 321 18.91 -44.46 -32.99
CA GLU A 321 20.00 -45.43 -33.17
C GLU A 321 19.66 -46.55 -34.17
N THR A 322 18.37 -46.75 -34.47
CA THR A 322 17.92 -47.78 -35.41
C THR A 322 18.40 -47.44 -36.82
N GLU A 323 19.14 -48.34 -37.48
CA GLU A 323 19.58 -48.10 -38.86
C GLU A 323 18.38 -48.05 -39.83
N GLY A 324 18.32 -47.01 -40.67
CA GLY A 324 17.26 -46.84 -41.66
C GLY A 324 17.56 -45.71 -42.64
N ASN A 325 16.84 -45.66 -43.75
CA ASN A 325 16.96 -44.54 -44.68
C ASN A 325 16.32 -43.26 -44.09
N LEU A 326 16.64 -42.08 -44.66
CA LEU A 326 16.19 -40.80 -44.13
C LEU A 326 14.65 -40.70 -44.00
N ALA A 327 13.91 -41.28 -44.96
CA ALA A 327 12.46 -41.29 -44.90
C ALA A 327 11.92 -42.13 -43.73
N GLN A 328 12.51 -43.30 -43.47
CA GLN A 328 12.15 -44.15 -42.33
C GLN A 328 12.47 -43.46 -40.99
N GLN A 329 13.65 -42.85 -40.90
CA GLN A 329 14.06 -42.07 -39.73
C GLN A 329 13.10 -40.92 -39.44
N TYR A 330 12.69 -40.19 -40.48
CA TYR A 330 11.73 -39.09 -40.34
C TYR A 330 10.34 -39.57 -39.90
N GLN A 331 9.88 -40.74 -40.37
CA GLN A 331 8.61 -41.33 -39.93
C GLN A 331 8.64 -41.71 -38.44
N LEU A 332 9.74 -42.29 -37.96
CA LEU A 332 9.92 -42.61 -36.54
C LEU A 332 9.89 -41.35 -35.67
N PHE A 333 10.64 -40.31 -36.08
CA PHE A 333 10.61 -39.00 -35.43
C PHE A 333 9.20 -38.41 -35.39
N LYS A 334 8.50 -38.39 -36.54
CA LYS A 334 7.14 -37.85 -36.67
C LYS A 334 6.16 -38.58 -35.75
N SER A 335 6.25 -39.91 -35.66
CA SER A 335 5.42 -40.71 -34.76
C SER A 335 5.58 -40.27 -33.30
N LEU A 336 6.82 -40.14 -32.81
CA LEU A 336 7.11 -39.72 -31.44
C LEU A 336 6.74 -38.26 -31.19
N ARG A 337 6.93 -37.36 -32.16
CA ARG A 337 6.50 -35.96 -32.07
C ARG A 337 4.98 -35.86 -31.94
N VAL A 338 4.20 -36.65 -32.69
CA VAL A 338 2.74 -36.69 -32.57
C VAL A 338 2.31 -37.18 -31.19
N GLN A 339 3.00 -38.17 -30.62
CA GLN A 339 2.73 -38.62 -29.25
C GLN A 339 3.00 -37.52 -28.22
N LEU A 340 4.11 -36.79 -28.34
CA LEU A 340 4.41 -35.64 -27.48
C LEU A 340 3.33 -34.55 -27.60
N GLU A 341 2.93 -34.23 -28.83
CA GLU A 341 1.93 -33.20 -29.13
C GLU A 341 0.54 -33.56 -28.58
N MET A 342 0.15 -34.84 -28.65
CA MET A 342 -1.10 -35.34 -28.09
C MET A 342 -1.18 -35.16 -26.57
N MET A 343 -0.03 -35.23 -25.88
CA MET A 343 0.06 -35.03 -24.43
C MET A 343 0.38 -33.58 -24.03
N ARG A 344 0.68 -32.69 -24.98
CA ARG A 344 1.08 -31.29 -24.72
C ARG A 344 0.15 -30.58 -23.75
N LYS A 345 -1.16 -30.54 -24.05
CA LYS A 345 -2.14 -29.84 -23.19
C LYS A 345 -2.20 -30.42 -21.78
N GLN A 346 -2.05 -31.73 -21.65
CA GLN A 346 -2.05 -32.40 -20.35
C GLN A 346 -0.78 -32.06 -19.55
N VAL A 347 0.38 -32.01 -20.23
CA VAL A 347 1.64 -31.59 -19.61
C VAL A 347 1.60 -30.11 -19.25
N GLU A 348 1.24 -29.22 -20.17
CA GLU A 348 1.10 -27.78 -19.91
C GLU A 348 0.12 -27.49 -18.75
N GLY A 349 -1.01 -28.19 -18.70
CA GLY A 349 -1.94 -28.14 -17.58
C GLY A 349 -1.32 -28.62 -16.27
N ALA A 350 -0.49 -29.66 -16.30
CA ALA A 350 0.26 -30.15 -15.15
C ALA A 350 1.39 -29.19 -14.72
N LEU A 351 1.91 -28.37 -15.64
CA LEU A 351 2.94 -27.35 -15.40
C LEU A 351 2.39 -26.00 -14.94
N GLN A 352 1.08 -25.83 -14.83
CA GLN A 352 0.51 -24.66 -14.18
C GLN A 352 0.82 -24.71 -12.68
N SER A 353 1.43 -23.65 -12.14
CA SER A 353 1.74 -23.58 -10.71
C SER A 353 0.45 -23.75 -9.90
N THR A 354 0.45 -24.78 -9.05
CA THR A 354 -0.61 -25.02 -8.07
C THR A 354 -0.35 -24.26 -6.76
N GLN A 355 0.79 -23.56 -6.67
CA GLN A 355 1.28 -22.86 -5.49
C GLN A 355 1.02 -21.35 -5.60
N ARG A 356 0.86 -20.68 -4.45
CA ARG A 356 0.49 -19.25 -4.41
C ARG A 356 1.63 -18.29 -4.76
N ASP A 357 2.87 -18.77 -4.75
CA ASP A 357 4.08 -18.04 -5.11
C ASP A 357 4.41 -18.13 -6.61
N GLY A 358 3.63 -18.89 -7.39
CA GLY A 358 3.89 -19.14 -8.80
C GLY A 358 4.98 -20.20 -9.05
N MET A 359 5.53 -20.82 -8.01
CA MET A 359 6.55 -21.86 -8.12
C MET A 359 5.92 -23.23 -8.39
N LEU A 360 6.68 -24.13 -9.01
CA LEU A 360 6.25 -25.50 -9.27
C LEU A 360 6.52 -26.37 -8.04
N THR A 361 5.61 -27.28 -7.72
CA THR A 361 5.91 -28.35 -6.76
C THR A 361 7.09 -29.20 -7.25
N VAL A 362 7.77 -29.94 -6.36
CA VAL A 362 8.87 -30.84 -6.76
C VAL A 362 8.44 -31.81 -7.87
N ASP A 363 7.26 -32.42 -7.73
CA ASP A 363 6.72 -33.35 -8.74
C ASP A 363 6.45 -32.63 -10.07
N GLN A 364 5.90 -31.40 -10.05
CA GLN A 364 5.70 -30.58 -11.26
C GLN A 364 7.01 -30.11 -11.89
N ALA A 365 8.02 -29.76 -11.09
CA ALA A 365 9.34 -29.36 -11.57
C ALA A 365 10.08 -30.54 -12.23
N LEU A 366 9.92 -31.76 -11.69
CA LEU A 366 10.46 -32.97 -12.31
C LEU A 366 9.76 -33.30 -13.64
N VAL A 367 8.44 -33.10 -13.72
CA VAL A 367 7.70 -33.19 -15.00
C VAL A 367 8.18 -32.12 -15.97
N LYS A 368 8.38 -30.87 -15.52
CA LYS A 368 8.92 -29.78 -16.35
C LYS A 368 10.29 -30.14 -16.91
N GLN A 369 11.18 -30.62 -16.06
CA GLN A 369 12.53 -31.04 -16.46
C GLN A 369 12.47 -32.21 -17.46
N ALA A 370 11.61 -33.21 -17.24
CA ALA A 370 11.42 -34.30 -18.19
C ALA A 370 10.85 -33.83 -19.54
N TRP A 371 9.88 -32.92 -19.50
CA TRP A 371 9.30 -32.29 -20.68
C TRP A 371 10.34 -31.51 -21.48
N GLU A 372 11.14 -30.67 -20.81
CA GLU A 372 12.23 -29.91 -21.44
C GLU A 372 13.28 -30.83 -22.05
N ARG A 373 13.69 -31.89 -21.35
CA ARG A 373 14.65 -32.87 -21.88
C ARG A 373 14.15 -33.56 -23.14
N VAL A 374 12.93 -34.12 -23.12
CA VAL A 374 12.40 -34.83 -24.29
C VAL A 374 12.09 -33.86 -25.45
N SER A 375 11.61 -32.65 -25.13
CA SER A 375 11.36 -31.61 -26.14
C SER A 375 12.65 -31.18 -26.82
N ASN A 376 13.71 -30.91 -26.06
CA ASN A 376 15.02 -30.55 -26.60
C ASN A 376 15.61 -31.70 -27.40
N ARG A 377 15.49 -32.95 -26.92
CA ARG A 377 15.98 -34.13 -27.65
C ARG A 377 15.30 -34.28 -29.01
N LEU A 378 13.97 -34.15 -29.06
CA LEU A 378 13.21 -34.22 -30.31
C LEU A 378 13.52 -33.02 -31.22
N LEU A 379 13.72 -31.83 -30.66
CA LEU A 379 14.11 -30.64 -31.41
C LEU A 379 15.51 -30.79 -32.04
N ASP A 380 16.47 -31.35 -31.29
CA ASP A 380 17.82 -31.65 -31.77
C ASP A 380 17.82 -32.74 -32.84
N TRP A 381 17.03 -33.80 -32.65
CA TRP A 381 16.89 -34.85 -33.65
C TRP A 381 16.24 -34.29 -34.93
N HIS A 382 15.24 -33.42 -34.82
CA HIS A 382 14.65 -32.75 -35.96
C HIS A 382 15.68 -31.92 -36.75
N LEU A 383 16.51 -31.15 -36.04
CA LEU A 383 17.60 -30.38 -36.65
C LEU A 383 18.61 -31.30 -37.37
N GLN A 384 18.94 -32.45 -36.80
CA GLN A 384 19.83 -33.41 -37.44
C GLN A 384 19.22 -33.99 -38.73
N LEU A 385 17.93 -34.33 -38.70
CA LEU A 385 17.20 -34.81 -39.89
C LEU A 385 17.15 -33.74 -40.98
N ASP A 386 16.93 -32.49 -40.61
CA ASP A 386 16.92 -31.36 -41.53
C ASP A 386 18.31 -31.08 -42.12
N ARG A 387 19.37 -31.13 -41.30
CA ARG A 387 20.76 -31.02 -41.74
C ARG A 387 21.23 -32.16 -42.64
N SER A 388 20.54 -33.30 -42.59
CA SER A 388 20.85 -34.46 -43.43
C SER A 388 20.26 -34.34 -44.85
N LEU A 389 19.48 -33.30 -45.13
CA LEU A 389 18.93 -33.04 -46.45
C LEU A 389 20.00 -32.53 -47.43
N PRO A 390 19.84 -32.74 -48.75
CA PRO A 390 20.79 -32.22 -49.73
C PRO A 390 20.78 -30.68 -49.79
N ALA A 391 21.96 -30.08 -49.96
CA ALA A 391 22.09 -28.64 -50.11
C ALA A 391 21.29 -28.11 -51.31
N PRO A 392 20.50 -27.02 -51.16
CA PRO A 392 20.54 -26.06 -50.05
C PRO A 392 19.48 -26.25 -48.95
N LEU A 393 18.79 -27.40 -48.87
CA LEU A 393 17.73 -27.61 -47.87
C LEU A 393 18.28 -27.76 -46.44
N ASP A 394 19.49 -28.27 -46.27
CA ASP A 394 20.23 -28.31 -45.00
C ASP A 394 20.36 -26.93 -44.34
N MET A 395 20.68 -25.92 -45.15
CA MET A 395 20.81 -24.53 -44.72
C MET A 395 19.45 -23.94 -44.34
N VAL A 396 18.40 -24.23 -45.14
CA VAL A 396 17.03 -23.79 -44.83
C VAL A 396 16.54 -24.42 -43.53
N GLY A 397 16.79 -25.72 -43.32
CA GLY A 397 16.40 -26.42 -42.10
C GLY A 397 17.14 -25.93 -40.85
N THR A 398 18.44 -25.66 -40.97
CA THR A 398 19.23 -25.06 -39.89
C THR A 398 18.70 -23.68 -39.51
N TRP A 399 18.47 -22.82 -40.51
CA TRP A 399 17.90 -21.50 -40.29
C TRP A 399 16.47 -21.56 -39.72
N LEU A 400 15.61 -22.48 -40.19
CA LEU A 400 14.25 -22.66 -39.66
C LEU A 400 14.28 -22.98 -38.18
N HIS A 401 15.19 -23.86 -37.75
CA HIS A 401 15.35 -24.20 -36.34
C HIS A 401 15.77 -22.98 -35.51
N GLU A 402 16.73 -22.18 -35.99
CA GLU A 402 17.17 -20.94 -35.31
C GLU A 402 16.03 -19.90 -35.24
N ALA A 403 15.31 -19.69 -36.34
CA ALA A 403 14.20 -18.73 -36.42
C ALA A 403 13.05 -19.13 -35.48
N GLU A 404 12.65 -20.39 -35.47
CA GLU A 404 11.63 -20.85 -34.53
C GLU A 404 12.10 -20.81 -33.08
N GLY A 405 13.39 -21.06 -32.82
CA GLY A 405 14.00 -20.89 -31.50
C GLY A 405 13.87 -19.46 -31.01
N ALA A 406 14.15 -18.48 -31.87
CA ALA A 406 13.96 -17.05 -31.58
C ALA A 406 12.50 -16.72 -31.22
N LEU A 407 11.53 -17.24 -31.99
CA LEU A 407 10.09 -17.02 -31.74
C LEU A 407 9.58 -17.70 -30.46
N ARG A 408 10.20 -18.81 -30.03
CA ARG A 408 9.83 -19.55 -28.82
C ARG A 408 10.55 -19.05 -27.56
N GLN A 409 11.53 -18.15 -27.69
CA GLN A 409 12.33 -17.72 -26.55
C GLN A 409 11.51 -16.89 -25.56
N GLU A 410 11.37 -17.43 -24.34
CA GLU A 410 10.84 -16.68 -23.20
C GLU A 410 11.98 -15.96 -22.47
N VAL A 411 11.99 -14.62 -22.50
CA VAL A 411 12.98 -13.83 -21.75
C VAL A 411 12.57 -13.82 -20.28
N THR A 412 13.22 -14.67 -19.48
CA THR A 412 13.04 -14.70 -18.02
C THR A 412 13.92 -13.63 -17.37
N VAL A 413 13.29 -12.70 -16.65
CA VAL A 413 13.98 -11.61 -15.97
C VAL A 413 13.86 -11.81 -14.46
N GLN A 414 14.98 -12.11 -13.80
CA GLN A 414 15.07 -12.25 -12.33
C GLN A 414 15.74 -11.04 -11.66
N GLN A 415 16.14 -10.02 -12.43
CA GLN A 415 16.99 -8.92 -11.97
C GLN A 415 16.28 -7.56 -12.06
N ALA A 416 16.95 -6.48 -11.62
CA ALA A 416 16.41 -5.12 -11.68
C ALA A 416 15.97 -4.71 -13.10
N HIS A 417 14.94 -3.88 -13.20
CA HIS A 417 14.29 -3.53 -14.47
C HIS A 417 15.23 -2.93 -15.53
N GLU A 418 16.33 -2.30 -15.13
CA GLU A 418 17.34 -1.77 -16.06
C GLU A 418 18.14 -2.89 -16.76
N VAL A 419 18.52 -3.93 -16.00
CA VAL A 419 19.18 -5.12 -16.56
C VAL A 419 18.20 -5.96 -17.39
N ALA A 420 16.92 -5.92 -17.02
CA ALA A 420 15.85 -6.53 -17.80
C ALA A 420 15.75 -5.94 -19.21
N ALA A 421 15.68 -4.61 -19.31
CA ALA A 421 15.50 -3.93 -20.59
C ALA A 421 16.69 -4.18 -21.53
N SER A 422 17.92 -4.08 -21.03
CA SER A 422 19.13 -4.40 -21.81
C SER A 422 19.20 -5.87 -22.25
N THR A 423 18.72 -6.80 -21.42
CA THR A 423 18.65 -8.23 -21.77
C THR A 423 17.64 -8.48 -22.89
N VAL A 424 16.45 -7.85 -22.80
CA VAL A 424 15.42 -7.95 -23.84
C VAL A 424 15.90 -7.29 -25.13
N HIS A 425 16.55 -6.12 -25.06
CA HIS A 425 17.13 -5.43 -26.21
C HIS A 425 18.12 -6.31 -26.98
N ARG A 426 19.05 -6.95 -26.28
CA ARG A 426 20.00 -7.88 -26.90
C ARG A 426 19.30 -9.06 -27.58
N ALA A 427 18.23 -9.59 -26.97
CA ALA A 427 17.45 -10.66 -27.57
C ALA A 427 16.73 -10.18 -28.84
N ILE A 428 16.15 -8.98 -28.84
CA ILE A 428 15.51 -8.38 -30.02
C ILE A 428 16.49 -8.27 -31.18
N GLU A 429 17.70 -7.77 -30.94
CA GLU A 429 18.72 -7.64 -32.01
C GLU A 429 19.12 -9.01 -32.57
N GLN A 430 19.32 -10.02 -31.71
CA GLN A 430 19.57 -11.39 -32.14
C GLN A 430 18.42 -11.96 -32.98
N HIS A 431 17.17 -11.73 -32.57
CA HIS A 431 15.99 -12.20 -33.30
C HIS A 431 15.86 -11.49 -34.65
N LYS A 432 16.11 -10.18 -34.70
CA LYS A 432 16.14 -9.39 -35.94
C LYS A 432 17.21 -9.92 -36.88
N ASP A 433 18.42 -10.20 -36.40
CA ASP A 433 19.51 -10.76 -37.20
C ASP A 433 19.11 -12.07 -37.90
N VAL A 434 18.52 -13.01 -37.16
CA VAL A 434 18.06 -14.31 -37.70
C VAL A 434 16.91 -14.15 -38.69
N LEU A 435 15.97 -13.24 -38.41
CA LEU A 435 14.79 -13.03 -39.25
C LEU A 435 15.08 -12.21 -40.53
N ARG A 436 16.21 -11.50 -40.63
CA ARG A 436 16.59 -10.76 -41.85
C ARG A 436 16.71 -11.65 -43.09
N SER A 437 17.09 -12.92 -42.94
CA SER A 437 17.25 -13.85 -44.07
C SER A 437 15.95 -14.59 -44.46
N LEU A 438 14.82 -14.32 -43.78
CA LEU A 438 13.53 -14.98 -43.99
C LEU A 438 13.12 -15.08 -45.47
N ASP A 439 13.09 -13.94 -46.17
CA ASP A 439 12.66 -13.90 -47.58
C ASP A 439 13.57 -14.73 -48.49
N SER A 440 14.88 -14.71 -48.21
CA SER A 440 15.87 -15.46 -49.00
C SER A 440 15.67 -16.98 -48.85
N HIS A 441 15.50 -17.46 -47.62
CA HIS A 441 15.24 -18.88 -47.36
C HIS A 441 13.87 -19.32 -47.90
N HIS A 442 12.86 -18.44 -47.80
CA HIS A 442 11.54 -18.69 -48.37
C HIS A 442 11.58 -18.90 -49.89
N GLN A 443 12.31 -18.05 -50.62
CA GLN A 443 12.48 -18.16 -52.08
C GLN A 443 13.27 -19.40 -52.49
N VAL A 444 14.29 -19.79 -51.72
CA VAL A 444 15.04 -21.04 -51.94
C VAL A 444 14.13 -22.24 -51.76
N PHE A 445 13.38 -22.28 -50.66
CA PHE A 445 12.49 -23.39 -50.33
C PHE A 445 11.34 -23.54 -51.34
N GLN A 446 10.69 -22.44 -51.74
CA GLN A 446 9.57 -22.49 -52.70
C GLN A 446 9.94 -23.13 -54.04
N ARG A 447 11.17 -22.91 -54.52
CA ARG A 447 11.66 -23.52 -55.76
C ARG A 447 11.76 -25.03 -55.61
N ILE A 448 12.38 -25.49 -54.54
CA ILE A 448 12.63 -26.91 -54.27
C ILE A 448 11.35 -27.67 -53.91
N HIS A 449 10.42 -27.01 -53.19
CA HIS A 449 9.16 -27.61 -52.79
C HIS A 449 8.29 -28.04 -53.99
N LYS A 450 8.39 -27.33 -55.12
CA LYS A 450 7.72 -27.70 -56.37
C LYS A 450 8.34 -28.95 -57.02
N ASP A 451 9.66 -29.04 -56.99
CA ASP A 451 10.43 -30.08 -57.68
C ASP A 451 10.53 -31.40 -56.87
N ARG A 452 10.22 -31.36 -55.56
CA ARG A 452 10.27 -32.50 -54.61
C ARG A 452 11.61 -33.26 -54.55
N SER A 453 12.64 -32.67 -55.12
CA SER A 453 13.97 -33.25 -55.24
C SER A 453 15.01 -32.13 -55.32
N VAL A 454 16.23 -32.45 -54.91
CA VAL A 454 17.38 -31.54 -54.98
C VAL A 454 18.50 -32.27 -55.69
N GLY A 455 18.94 -31.75 -56.85
CA GLY A 455 19.98 -32.41 -57.65
C GLY A 455 19.63 -33.85 -58.07
N GLY A 456 18.34 -34.17 -58.23
CA GLY A 456 17.85 -35.51 -58.56
C GLY A 456 17.71 -36.46 -57.35
N VAL A 457 18.11 -36.03 -56.15
CA VAL A 457 17.87 -36.79 -54.91
C VAL A 457 16.45 -36.50 -54.41
N PRO A 458 15.57 -37.51 -54.30
CA PRO A 458 14.22 -37.31 -53.80
C PRO A 458 14.25 -36.95 -52.31
N VAL A 459 13.45 -35.97 -51.92
CA VAL A 459 13.31 -35.52 -50.53
C VAL A 459 12.07 -36.20 -49.91
N PRO A 460 12.12 -36.66 -48.64
CA PRO A 460 10.94 -37.24 -48.00
C PRO A 460 9.76 -36.25 -48.01
N PRO A 461 8.59 -36.63 -48.56
CA PRO A 461 7.47 -35.71 -48.76
C PRO A 461 6.92 -35.17 -47.43
N ASP A 462 6.91 -36.00 -46.40
CA ASP A 462 6.46 -35.62 -45.06
C ASP A 462 7.36 -34.57 -44.40
N GLN A 463 8.68 -34.66 -44.61
CA GLN A 463 9.63 -33.68 -44.09
C GLN A 463 9.54 -32.36 -44.85
N LEU A 464 9.39 -32.44 -46.18
CA LEU A 464 9.22 -31.26 -47.02
C LEU A 464 7.92 -30.50 -46.67
N GLN A 465 6.83 -31.22 -46.38
CA GLN A 465 5.58 -30.61 -45.94
C GLN A 465 5.69 -29.98 -44.55
N ASP A 466 6.34 -30.65 -43.60
CA ASP A 466 6.58 -30.09 -42.26
C ASP A 466 7.43 -28.81 -42.31
N MET A 467 8.51 -28.80 -43.11
CA MET A 467 9.31 -27.58 -43.33
C MET A 467 8.47 -26.44 -43.92
N ALA A 468 7.52 -26.72 -44.82
CA ALA A 468 6.63 -25.72 -45.39
C ALA A 468 5.70 -25.10 -44.33
N GLU A 469 5.13 -25.93 -43.46
CA GLU A 469 4.27 -25.50 -42.34
C GLU A 469 5.04 -24.63 -41.35
N ARG A 470 6.26 -25.04 -41.01
CA ARG A 470 7.18 -24.30 -40.12
C ARG A 470 7.59 -22.97 -40.70
N LEU A 471 7.95 -22.92 -41.98
CA LEU A 471 8.29 -21.70 -42.69
C LEU A 471 7.11 -20.72 -42.74
N ASN A 472 5.91 -21.22 -42.98
CA ASN A 472 4.70 -20.41 -42.94
C ASN A 472 4.46 -19.84 -41.52
N PHE A 473 4.59 -20.67 -40.48
CA PHE A 473 4.49 -20.23 -39.10
C PHE A 473 5.49 -19.11 -38.76
N VAL A 474 6.75 -19.26 -39.14
CA VAL A 474 7.78 -18.22 -38.94
C VAL A 474 7.39 -16.94 -39.68
N SER A 475 6.93 -17.07 -40.93
CA SER A 475 6.54 -15.92 -41.75
C SER A 475 5.37 -15.15 -41.15
N THR A 476 4.34 -15.83 -40.62
CA THR A 476 3.15 -15.17 -40.07
C THR A 476 3.36 -14.65 -38.64
N SER A 477 4.27 -15.26 -37.88
CA SER A 477 4.43 -14.98 -36.44
C SER A 477 5.59 -14.02 -36.13
N SER A 478 6.52 -13.83 -37.07
CA SER A 478 7.72 -12.98 -36.89
C SER A 478 7.40 -11.54 -36.51
N SER A 479 6.47 -10.89 -37.21
CA SER A 479 6.07 -9.50 -36.95
C SER A 479 5.40 -9.35 -35.59
N VAL A 480 4.51 -10.27 -35.22
CA VAL A 480 3.82 -10.30 -33.93
C VAL A 480 4.82 -10.48 -32.79
N HIS A 481 5.78 -11.40 -32.95
CA HIS A 481 6.83 -11.64 -31.97
C HIS A 481 7.73 -10.43 -31.76
N LEU A 482 8.21 -9.80 -32.83
CA LEU A 482 9.05 -8.60 -32.71
C LEU A 482 8.30 -7.44 -32.03
N ALA A 483 7.03 -7.22 -32.40
CA ALA A 483 6.20 -6.20 -31.75
C ALA A 483 6.00 -6.48 -30.25
N LYS A 484 5.78 -7.75 -29.87
CA LYS A 484 5.70 -8.19 -28.46
C LYS A 484 7.00 -7.90 -27.71
N MET A 485 8.13 -8.22 -28.32
CA MET A 485 9.45 -8.04 -27.69
C MET A 485 9.78 -6.55 -27.50
N GLU A 486 9.54 -5.71 -28.50
CA GLU A 486 9.71 -4.25 -28.40
C GLU A 486 8.81 -3.63 -27.31
N TYR A 487 7.58 -4.12 -27.16
CA TYR A 487 6.72 -3.75 -26.05
C TYR A 487 7.32 -4.17 -24.70
N LEU A 488 7.85 -5.39 -24.58
CA LEU A 488 8.47 -5.88 -23.34
C LEU A 488 9.72 -5.06 -22.95
N GLU A 489 10.53 -4.65 -23.92
CA GLU A 489 11.67 -3.77 -23.70
C GLU A 489 11.21 -2.41 -23.14
N ASN A 490 10.28 -1.74 -23.82
CA ASN A 490 9.75 -0.45 -23.39
C ASN A 490 9.05 -0.53 -22.04
N LYS A 491 8.36 -1.64 -21.76
CA LYS A 491 7.74 -1.92 -20.47
C LYS A 491 8.78 -1.92 -19.35
N HIS A 492 9.92 -2.57 -19.56
CA HIS A 492 10.99 -2.61 -18.56
C HIS A 492 11.72 -1.27 -18.42
N HIS A 493 11.96 -0.54 -19.52
CA HIS A 493 12.49 0.82 -19.46
C HIS A 493 11.60 1.75 -18.62
N MET A 494 10.28 1.73 -18.84
CA MET A 494 9.32 2.52 -18.08
C MET A 494 9.34 2.16 -16.58
N GLN A 495 9.33 0.86 -16.25
CA GLN A 495 9.39 0.41 -14.86
C GLN A 495 10.69 0.83 -14.17
N ALA A 496 11.84 0.73 -14.85
CA ALA A 496 13.12 1.17 -14.32
C ALA A 496 13.11 2.68 -14.04
N TYR A 497 12.57 3.47 -14.97
CA TYR A 497 12.47 4.92 -14.84
C TYR A 497 11.61 5.33 -13.65
N LEU A 498 10.42 4.73 -13.49
CA LEU A 498 9.53 4.99 -12.36
C LEU A 498 10.16 4.58 -11.02
N THR A 499 10.88 3.45 -10.98
CA THR A 499 11.58 2.98 -9.77
C THR A 499 12.71 3.94 -9.37
N LEU A 500 13.49 4.43 -10.34
CA LEU A 500 14.53 5.43 -10.10
C LEU A 500 13.93 6.73 -9.54
N ALA A 501 12.84 7.19 -10.14
CA ALA A 501 12.14 8.39 -9.74
C ALA A 501 11.57 8.30 -8.32
N GLU A 502 10.95 7.17 -7.95
CA GLU A 502 10.51 6.89 -6.57
C GLU A 502 11.67 6.88 -5.58
N SER A 503 12.82 6.28 -5.96
CA SER A 503 14.01 6.27 -5.11
C SER A 503 14.53 7.67 -4.85
N LYS A 504 14.60 8.52 -5.88
CA LYS A 504 14.98 9.93 -5.75
C LYS A 504 14.01 10.70 -4.88
N LEU A 505 12.71 10.53 -5.09
CA LEU A 505 11.69 11.19 -4.28
C LEU A 505 11.80 10.83 -2.80
N ARG A 506 11.98 9.55 -2.47
CA ARG A 506 12.21 9.09 -1.10
C ARG A 506 13.44 9.72 -0.44
N SER A 507 14.44 10.10 -1.23
CA SER A 507 15.63 10.78 -0.72
C SER A 507 15.43 12.28 -0.43
N TRP A 508 14.34 12.87 -0.94
CA TRP A 508 14.02 14.29 -0.75
C TRP A 508 12.92 14.58 0.27
N ILE A 509 12.04 13.61 0.55
CA ILE A 509 10.95 13.76 1.54
C ILE A 509 11.36 13.16 2.91
N ILE A 510 12.65 13.14 3.21
CA ILE A 510 13.15 12.77 4.54
C ILE A 510 13.10 13.98 5.49
N LYS A 511 13.33 13.74 6.79
CA LYS A 511 13.62 14.81 7.73
C LYS A 511 14.91 15.52 7.34
N TYR A 512 14.90 16.85 7.44
CA TYR A 512 15.97 17.69 6.91
C TYR A 512 17.14 17.84 7.89
N GLY A 513 18.36 17.99 7.36
CA GLY A 513 19.54 18.28 8.17
C GLY A 513 19.77 19.78 8.35
N GLN A 514 21.02 20.15 8.63
CA GLN A 514 21.47 21.55 8.64
C GLN A 514 21.31 22.21 7.27
N GLN A 515 21.31 23.54 7.25
CA GLN A 515 21.11 24.37 6.05
C GLN A 515 21.91 23.87 4.83
N GLU A 516 23.22 23.64 4.97
CA GLU A 516 24.09 23.19 3.86
C GLU A 516 23.65 21.85 3.23
N SER A 517 23.14 20.94 4.06
CA SER A 517 22.62 19.64 3.62
C SER A 517 21.33 19.80 2.82
N VAL A 518 20.44 20.70 3.26
CA VAL A 518 19.19 21.02 2.55
C VAL A 518 19.49 21.72 1.22
N GLU A 519 20.48 22.61 1.18
CA GLU A 519 20.92 23.23 -0.07
C GLU A 519 21.47 22.21 -1.06
N LEU A 520 22.29 21.24 -0.59
CA LEU A 520 22.77 20.15 -1.43
C LEU A 520 21.61 19.32 -1.99
N MET A 521 20.59 19.07 -1.17
CA MET A 521 19.37 18.37 -1.58
C MET A 521 18.61 19.14 -2.66
N LEU A 522 18.45 20.46 -2.52
CA LEU A 522 17.83 21.32 -3.53
C LEU A 522 18.64 21.35 -4.83
N ARG A 523 19.97 21.44 -4.77
CA ARG A 523 20.84 21.37 -5.95
C ARG A 523 20.69 20.02 -6.68
N ASN A 524 20.61 18.93 -5.92
CA ASN A 524 20.36 17.58 -6.47
C ASN A 524 18.98 17.49 -7.15
N TYR A 525 17.94 18.04 -6.51
CA TYR A 525 16.60 18.14 -7.08
C TYR A 525 16.61 18.90 -8.41
N ILE A 526 17.16 20.12 -8.44
CA ILE A 526 17.24 20.98 -9.64
C ILE A 526 17.99 20.26 -10.77
N THR A 527 19.10 19.59 -10.43
CA THR A 527 19.89 18.86 -11.42
C THR A 527 19.11 17.70 -12.04
N PHE A 528 18.39 16.93 -11.23
CA PHE A 528 17.60 15.80 -11.72
C PHE A 528 16.32 16.22 -12.45
N VAL A 529 15.59 17.19 -11.91
CA VAL A 529 14.28 17.58 -12.45
C VAL A 529 14.43 18.51 -13.65
N GLU A 530 15.25 19.56 -13.53
CA GLU A 530 15.37 20.59 -14.56
C GLU A 530 16.47 20.25 -15.56
N LYS A 531 17.71 20.01 -15.10
CA LYS A 531 18.85 19.82 -16.02
C LYS A 531 18.77 18.50 -16.78
N GLN A 532 18.33 17.42 -16.11
CA GLN A 532 18.12 16.12 -16.76
C GLN A 532 16.74 15.98 -17.41
N ARG A 533 15.89 17.03 -17.41
CA ARG A 533 14.60 17.04 -18.12
C ARG A 533 13.68 15.87 -17.72
N PHE A 534 13.45 15.73 -16.42
CA PHE A 534 12.74 14.58 -15.83
C PHE A 534 11.34 14.36 -16.45
N PHE A 535 10.56 15.42 -16.62
CA PHE A 535 9.20 15.29 -17.13
C PHE A 535 9.18 14.97 -18.64
N GLU A 536 10.09 15.56 -19.41
CA GLU A 536 10.21 15.30 -20.84
C GLU A 536 10.69 13.87 -21.12
N ASN A 537 11.61 13.35 -20.31
CA ASN A 537 12.09 11.98 -20.45
C ASN A 537 10.99 10.96 -20.16
N TYR A 538 10.14 11.20 -19.15
CA TYR A 538 8.95 10.37 -18.93
C TYR A 538 8.05 10.37 -20.15
N GLU A 539 7.74 11.55 -20.71
CA GLU A 539 6.83 11.67 -21.85
C GLU A 539 7.37 10.92 -23.07
N ALA A 540 8.67 11.04 -23.36
CA ALA A 540 9.34 10.31 -24.44
C ALA A 540 9.25 8.78 -24.24
N LEU A 541 9.55 8.29 -23.03
CA LEU A 541 9.44 6.86 -22.70
C LEU A 541 7.99 6.36 -22.78
N PHE A 542 7.04 7.16 -22.31
CA PHE A 542 5.62 6.81 -22.33
C PHE A 542 5.08 6.77 -23.76
N GLN A 543 5.51 7.68 -24.63
CA GLN A 543 5.15 7.67 -26.04
C GLN A 543 5.71 6.44 -26.77
N SER A 544 6.98 6.06 -26.53
CA SER A 544 7.58 4.83 -27.07
C SER A 544 6.83 3.56 -26.60
N LEU A 545 6.52 3.51 -25.29
CA LEU A 545 5.72 2.43 -24.71
C LEU A 545 4.32 2.34 -25.33
N LYS A 546 3.67 3.48 -25.55
CA LYS A 546 2.34 3.52 -26.16
C LYS A 546 2.38 3.01 -27.60
N GLN A 547 3.34 3.45 -28.41
CA GLN A 547 3.49 3.03 -29.80
C GLN A 547 3.75 1.52 -29.92
N SER A 548 4.68 1.00 -29.11
CA SER A 548 4.98 -0.44 -29.09
C SER A 548 3.81 -1.29 -28.56
N ALA A 549 3.05 -0.79 -27.57
CA ALA A 549 1.84 -1.43 -27.09
C ALA A 549 0.74 -1.51 -28.17
N GLU A 550 0.51 -0.42 -28.90
CA GLU A 550 -0.46 -0.36 -30.00
C GLU A 550 -0.04 -1.30 -31.14
N ALA A 551 1.24 -1.31 -31.52
CA ALA A 551 1.78 -2.22 -32.53
C ALA A 551 1.57 -3.69 -32.12
N TYR A 552 1.91 -4.06 -30.89
CA TYR A 552 1.72 -5.42 -30.37
C TYR A 552 0.25 -5.83 -30.37
N VAL A 553 -0.64 -5.00 -29.83
CA VAL A 553 -2.09 -5.28 -29.78
C VAL A 553 -2.69 -5.40 -31.18
N SER A 554 -2.25 -4.56 -32.13
CA SER A 554 -2.73 -4.62 -33.51
C SER A 554 -2.26 -5.87 -34.26
N ALA A 555 -1.07 -6.38 -33.91
CA ALA A 555 -0.47 -7.55 -34.53
C ALA A 555 -1.03 -8.87 -33.96
N ASP A 556 -1.37 -8.91 -32.67
CA ASP A 556 -1.94 -10.08 -32.02
C ASP A 556 -3.48 -9.96 -31.86
N SER A 557 -4.21 -10.19 -32.95
CA SER A 557 -5.68 -10.15 -32.96
C SER A 557 -6.33 -11.38 -32.31
N SER A 558 -5.55 -12.31 -31.75
CA SER A 558 -6.01 -13.66 -31.37
C SER A 558 -6.15 -13.88 -29.86
N VAL A 559 -5.51 -13.04 -29.03
CA VAL A 559 -5.44 -13.26 -27.57
C VAL A 559 -5.96 -12.05 -26.77
N ASP A 560 -7.24 -12.12 -26.35
CA ASP A 560 -7.90 -11.11 -25.50
C ASP A 560 -7.20 -10.91 -24.13
N GLU A 561 -6.53 -11.97 -23.64
CA GLU A 561 -5.72 -11.91 -22.40
C GLU A 561 -4.47 -11.02 -22.54
N GLY A 562 -3.86 -10.96 -23.72
CA GLY A 562 -2.70 -10.12 -23.99
C GLY A 562 -3.07 -8.63 -24.00
N GLU A 563 -4.15 -8.29 -24.70
CA GLU A 563 -4.65 -6.92 -24.81
C GLU A 563 -5.13 -6.37 -23.46
N THR A 564 -5.88 -7.17 -22.70
CA THR A 564 -6.31 -6.80 -21.34
C THR A 564 -5.12 -6.60 -20.40
N GLY A 565 -4.07 -7.43 -20.51
CA GLY A 565 -2.80 -7.28 -19.79
C GLY A 565 -2.08 -5.96 -20.10
N VAL A 566 -1.93 -5.62 -21.38
CA VAL A 566 -1.32 -4.36 -21.84
C VAL A 566 -2.10 -3.16 -21.33
N ARG A 567 -3.43 -3.15 -21.50
CA ARG A 567 -4.31 -2.07 -21.01
C ARG A 567 -4.23 -1.87 -19.51
N ARG A 568 -4.13 -2.96 -18.74
CA ARG A 568 -3.96 -2.89 -17.29
C ARG A 568 -2.63 -2.23 -16.93
N PHE A 569 -1.53 -2.67 -17.52
CA PHE A 569 -0.21 -2.09 -17.26
C PHE A 569 -0.13 -0.60 -17.62
N MET A 570 -0.69 -0.21 -18.78
CA MET A 570 -0.73 1.20 -19.19
C MET A 570 -1.48 2.08 -18.18
N ARG A 571 -2.59 1.59 -17.61
CA ARG A 571 -3.31 2.30 -16.54
C ARG A 571 -2.49 2.42 -15.27
N GLU A 572 -1.79 1.35 -14.87
CA GLU A 572 -0.91 1.35 -13.70
C GLU A 572 0.18 2.43 -13.83
N VAL A 573 0.87 2.49 -14.97
CA VAL A 573 1.89 3.51 -15.28
C VAL A 573 1.33 4.93 -15.16
N VAL A 574 0.16 5.19 -15.76
CA VAL A 574 -0.47 6.53 -15.70
C VAL A 574 -0.86 6.89 -14.26
N THR A 575 -1.41 5.95 -13.50
CA THR A 575 -1.79 6.21 -12.11
C THR A 575 -0.59 6.46 -11.20
N GLN A 576 0.48 5.67 -11.37
CA GLN A 576 1.74 5.83 -10.63
C GLN A 576 2.39 7.18 -10.95
N TRP A 577 2.46 7.54 -12.23
CA TRP A 577 2.99 8.84 -12.65
C TRP A 577 2.22 10.03 -12.10
N ARG A 578 0.88 9.96 -12.03
CA ARG A 578 0.08 11.04 -11.45
C ARG A 578 0.48 11.32 -10.00
N SER A 579 0.60 10.30 -9.15
CA SER A 579 1.04 10.48 -7.76
C SER A 579 2.47 11.01 -7.70
N LEU A 580 3.37 10.32 -8.39
CA LEU A 580 4.80 10.61 -8.36
C LEU A 580 5.12 12.02 -8.84
N SER A 581 4.49 12.45 -9.94
CA SER A 581 4.70 13.76 -10.52
C SER A 581 4.09 14.90 -9.70
N MET A 582 3.06 14.64 -8.89
CA MET A 582 2.55 15.63 -7.92
C MET A 582 3.52 15.80 -6.76
N GLU A 583 3.99 14.68 -6.19
CA GLU A 583 4.94 14.70 -5.06
C GLU A 583 6.30 15.31 -5.46
N VAL A 584 6.84 14.95 -6.63
CA VAL A 584 8.09 15.57 -7.14
C VAL A 584 7.93 17.09 -7.32
N ARG A 585 6.75 17.58 -7.72
CA ARG A 585 6.52 19.03 -7.86
C ARG A 585 6.45 19.75 -6.51
N SER A 586 5.96 19.10 -5.45
CA SER A 586 5.85 19.73 -4.13
C SER A 586 7.20 19.80 -3.38
N VAL A 587 8.14 18.90 -3.67
CA VAL A 587 9.46 18.86 -3.03
C VAL A 587 10.20 20.20 -3.08
N ARG A 588 10.21 20.86 -4.24
CA ARG A 588 10.92 22.15 -4.39
C ARG A 588 10.44 23.19 -3.39
N SER A 589 9.12 23.38 -3.32
CA SER A 589 8.50 24.35 -2.43
C SER A 589 8.87 24.07 -0.98
N MET A 590 8.88 22.80 -0.57
CA MET A 590 9.24 22.43 0.81
C MET A 590 10.72 22.69 1.10
N LEU A 591 11.62 22.37 0.17
CA LEU A 591 13.05 22.63 0.33
C LEU A 591 13.34 24.14 0.42
N GLU A 592 12.72 24.93 -0.45
CA GLU A 592 12.84 26.40 -0.42
C GLU A 592 12.26 26.99 0.88
N GLU A 593 11.14 26.46 1.38
CA GLU A 593 10.54 26.88 2.65
C GLU A 593 11.44 26.57 3.85
N VAL A 594 12.07 25.39 3.89
CA VAL A 594 13.03 25.02 4.95
C VAL A 594 14.25 25.94 4.91
N LEU A 595 14.80 26.22 3.73
CA LEU A 595 15.94 27.15 3.59
C LEU A 595 15.57 28.57 4.01
N SER A 596 14.40 29.07 3.63
CA SER A 596 13.93 30.38 4.05
C SER A 596 13.77 30.47 5.58
N ASN A 597 13.29 29.41 6.23
CA ASN A 597 13.20 29.37 7.69
C ASN A 597 14.58 29.29 8.36
N TRP A 598 15.57 28.60 7.75
CA TRP A 598 16.96 28.63 8.21
C TRP A 598 17.56 30.03 8.15
N GLU A 599 17.40 30.74 7.02
CA GLU A 599 17.87 32.12 6.87
C GLU A 599 17.20 33.06 7.88
N ARG A 600 15.88 32.92 8.08
CA ARG A 600 15.13 33.72 9.06
C ARG A 600 15.58 33.41 10.49
N TYR A 601 15.77 32.14 10.83
CA TYR A 601 16.25 31.75 12.15
C TYR A 601 17.65 32.29 12.41
N ALA A 602 18.59 32.09 11.48
CA ALA A 602 19.98 32.54 11.63
C ALA A 602 20.08 34.07 11.78
N SER A 603 19.36 34.83 10.94
CA SER A 603 19.37 36.30 10.99
C SER A 603 18.71 36.86 12.26
N THR A 604 17.59 36.30 12.70
CA THR A 604 16.90 36.71 13.93
C THR A 604 17.70 36.34 15.18
N VAL A 605 18.32 35.15 15.23
CA VAL A 605 19.21 34.77 16.33
C VAL A 605 20.42 35.70 16.43
N ALA A 606 21.10 35.97 15.31
CA ALA A 606 22.28 36.82 15.30
C ALA A 606 21.97 38.24 15.77
N SER A 607 20.90 38.85 15.26
CA SER A 607 20.49 40.20 15.65
C SER A 607 19.99 40.27 17.10
N LEU A 608 19.20 39.29 17.55
CA LEU A 608 18.67 39.25 18.90
C LEU A 608 19.75 39.00 19.96
N GLN A 609 20.76 38.18 19.65
CA GLN A 609 21.90 37.96 20.56
C GLN A 609 22.67 39.24 20.83
N VAL A 610 23.05 39.96 19.77
CA VAL A 610 23.75 41.25 19.89
C VAL A 610 22.91 42.24 20.70
N TRP A 611 21.62 42.37 20.38
CA TRP A 611 20.75 43.27 21.12
C TRP A 611 20.57 42.87 22.59
N LEU A 612 20.49 41.57 22.91
CA LEU A 612 20.37 41.10 24.28
C LEU A 612 21.62 41.45 25.11
N GLU A 613 22.81 41.37 24.52
CA GLU A 613 24.06 41.78 25.18
C GLU A 613 24.05 43.28 25.48
N ASP A 614 23.73 44.12 24.48
CA ASP A 614 23.61 45.57 24.66
C ASP A 614 22.51 45.93 25.68
N ALA A 615 21.39 45.19 25.68
CA ALA A 615 20.28 45.40 26.59
C ALA A 615 20.62 45.04 28.04
N GLU A 616 21.37 43.96 28.24
CA GLU A 616 21.90 43.55 29.55
C GLU A 616 22.86 44.61 30.11
N GLU A 617 23.70 45.22 29.27
CA GLU A 617 24.56 46.35 29.67
C GLU A 617 23.74 47.60 30.00
N ALA A 618 22.76 47.96 29.16
CA ALA A 618 21.89 49.11 29.35
C ALA A 618 21.09 49.06 30.67
N LEU A 619 20.83 47.86 31.21
CA LEU A 619 20.18 47.70 32.52
C LEU A 619 21.00 48.25 33.70
N SER A 620 22.31 48.41 33.55
CA SER A 620 23.18 49.01 34.56
C SER A 620 23.20 50.55 34.51
N GLN A 621 22.65 51.15 33.45
CA GLN A 621 22.71 52.58 33.18
C GLN A 621 21.59 53.38 33.89
N PRO A 622 21.69 54.72 33.95
CA PRO A 622 20.65 55.59 34.49
C PRO A 622 19.31 55.48 33.75
N GLU A 623 18.20 55.83 34.42
CA GLU A 623 16.83 55.66 33.92
C GLU A 623 16.54 56.36 32.58
N ASN A 624 17.17 57.51 32.33
CA ASN A 624 17.01 58.24 31.08
C ASN A 624 17.57 57.45 29.89
N THR A 625 18.76 56.87 30.06
CA THR A 625 19.43 56.02 29.05
C THR A 625 18.64 54.74 28.81
N LYS A 626 18.08 54.13 29.87
CA LYS A 626 17.20 52.95 29.75
C LYS A 626 15.96 53.24 28.93
N ARG A 627 15.28 54.35 29.19
CA ARG A 627 14.07 54.74 28.47
C ARG A 627 14.35 54.95 26.98
N GLU A 628 15.48 55.55 26.65
CA GLU A 628 15.89 55.78 25.26
C GLU A 628 16.24 54.48 24.54
N PHE A 629 17.01 53.60 25.17
CA PHE A 629 17.39 52.30 24.59
C PHE A 629 16.17 51.38 24.36
N PHE A 630 15.29 51.25 25.35
CA PHE A 630 14.11 50.37 25.28
C PHE A 630 12.91 50.97 24.53
N ARG A 631 13.06 52.13 23.90
CA ARG A 631 11.98 52.75 23.11
C ARG A 631 11.46 51.84 21.99
N ASN A 632 12.36 51.08 21.36
CA ASN A 632 12.02 50.16 20.26
C ASN A 632 11.81 48.72 20.73
N LEU A 633 11.42 48.50 22.00
CA LEU A 633 11.25 47.15 22.55
C LEU A 633 10.20 46.32 21.78
N SER A 634 9.17 46.96 21.20
CA SER A 634 8.15 46.30 20.38
C SER A 634 8.73 45.60 19.15
N HIS A 635 9.65 46.25 18.42
CA HIS A 635 10.34 45.65 17.29
C HIS A 635 11.08 44.36 17.70
N TRP A 636 11.75 44.39 18.86
CA TRP A 636 12.48 43.22 19.35
C TRP A 636 11.56 42.10 19.87
N MET A 637 10.35 42.44 20.35
CA MET A 637 9.32 41.45 20.63
C MET A 637 8.90 40.71 19.35
N ASP A 638 8.74 41.44 18.24
CA ASP A 638 8.41 40.84 16.94
C ASP A 638 9.56 39.98 16.40
N GLN A 639 10.82 40.42 16.54
CA GLN A 639 12.00 39.63 16.16
C GLN A 639 12.11 38.34 16.98
N HIS A 640 11.88 38.41 18.30
CA HIS A 640 11.86 37.24 19.16
C HIS A 640 10.73 36.26 18.79
N ALA A 641 9.54 36.76 18.43
CA ALA A 641 8.45 35.93 17.94
C ALA A 641 8.82 35.24 16.61
N ALA A 642 9.36 35.99 15.65
CA ALA A 642 9.79 35.47 14.34
C ALA A 642 10.89 34.40 14.45
N MET A 643 11.84 34.57 15.38
CA MET A 643 12.87 33.58 15.73
C MET A 643 12.23 32.28 16.23
N ASN A 644 11.29 32.38 17.17
CA ASN A 644 10.61 31.21 17.73
C ASN A 644 9.77 30.48 16.69
N ASP A 645 9.03 31.20 15.85
CA ASP A 645 8.23 30.62 14.78
C ASP A 645 9.11 29.87 13.77
N ALA A 646 10.23 30.46 13.34
CA ALA A 646 11.16 29.80 12.42
C ALA A 646 11.84 28.59 13.08
N GLY A 647 12.30 28.73 14.33
CA GLY A 647 12.93 27.64 15.06
C GLY A 647 11.98 26.47 15.32
N ASN A 648 10.71 26.73 15.64
CA ASN A 648 9.70 25.69 15.83
C ASN A 648 9.40 24.95 14.51
N PHE A 649 9.27 25.67 13.40
CA PHE A 649 9.12 25.06 12.08
C PHE A 649 10.31 24.14 11.75
N LEU A 650 11.54 24.61 11.99
CA LEU A 650 12.75 23.80 11.76
C LEU A 650 12.81 22.59 12.69
N ILE A 651 12.42 22.71 13.95
CA ILE A 651 12.32 21.59 14.90
C ILE A 651 11.31 20.52 14.43
N GLU A 652 10.22 20.92 13.79
CA GLU A 652 9.23 19.96 13.29
C GLU A 652 9.67 19.28 12.00
N THR A 653 10.47 19.96 11.17
CA THR A 653 10.81 19.52 9.81
C THR A 653 12.18 18.85 9.72
N CYS A 654 13.11 19.18 10.62
CA CYS A 654 14.47 18.64 10.64
C CYS A 654 14.57 17.30 11.39
N ASP A 655 15.73 16.65 11.26
CA ASP A 655 16.04 15.41 11.95
C ASP A 655 16.21 15.62 13.47
N ASP A 656 16.27 14.52 14.21
CA ASP A 656 16.30 14.56 15.68
C ASP A 656 17.55 15.27 16.23
N THR A 657 18.68 15.21 15.51
CA THR A 657 19.94 15.83 15.95
C THR A 657 19.86 17.34 15.86
N VAL A 658 19.48 17.86 14.70
CA VAL A 658 19.29 19.29 14.45
C VAL A 658 18.16 19.84 15.32
N SER A 659 17.06 19.09 15.47
CA SER A 659 15.93 19.49 16.30
C SER A 659 16.32 19.63 17.77
N LEU A 660 17.22 18.78 18.28
CA LEU A 660 17.71 18.87 19.66
C LEU A 660 18.58 20.12 19.85
N GLU A 661 19.48 20.39 18.91
CA GLU A 661 20.35 21.58 18.93
C GLU A 661 19.53 22.87 18.91
N LEU A 662 18.55 22.96 18.01
CA LEU A 662 17.63 24.10 17.91
C LEU A 662 16.82 24.31 19.20
N LYS A 663 16.30 23.23 19.80
CA LYS A 663 15.60 23.29 21.10
C LYS A 663 16.50 23.84 22.19
N GLN A 664 17.77 23.41 22.23
CA GLN A 664 18.71 23.88 23.24
C GLN A 664 19.06 25.36 23.05
N GLN A 665 19.32 25.80 21.82
CA GLN A 665 19.58 27.22 21.53
C GLN A 665 18.36 28.11 21.86
N LEU A 666 17.16 27.69 21.45
CA LEU A 666 15.93 28.42 21.78
C LEU A 666 15.67 28.47 23.29
N LEU A 667 15.95 27.39 24.02
CA LEU A 667 15.79 27.37 25.48
C LEU A 667 16.68 28.44 26.16
N ILE A 668 17.94 28.55 25.72
CA ILE A 668 18.90 29.53 26.25
C ILE A 668 18.46 30.95 25.91
N LEU A 669 18.14 31.22 24.63
CA LEU A 669 17.77 32.56 24.17
C LEU A 669 16.44 33.02 24.77
N ASN A 670 15.42 32.16 24.80
CA ASN A 670 14.14 32.47 25.43
C ASN A 670 14.28 32.65 26.95
N GLY A 671 15.23 31.95 27.57
CA GLY A 671 15.60 32.15 28.98
C GLY A 671 16.14 33.55 29.25
N ARG A 672 17.17 33.96 28.50
CA ARG A 672 17.76 35.32 28.57
C ARG A 672 16.72 36.40 28.30
N TRP A 673 15.96 36.25 27.22
CA TRP A 673 14.88 37.17 26.86
C TRP A 673 13.86 37.33 27.99
N ARG A 674 13.40 36.22 28.60
CA ARG A 674 12.43 36.26 29.69
C ARG A 674 12.95 37.00 30.91
N GLU A 675 14.19 36.75 31.30
CA GLU A 675 14.80 37.43 32.45
C GLU A 675 14.93 38.93 32.20
N LEU A 676 15.39 39.33 31.01
CA LEU A 676 15.49 40.73 30.61
C LEU A 676 14.11 41.38 30.55
N PHE A 677 13.14 40.75 29.88
CA PHE A 677 11.79 41.27 29.68
C PHE A 677 11.06 41.56 30.99
N LEU A 678 11.25 40.74 32.03
CA LEU A 678 10.67 41.00 33.36
C LEU A 678 11.13 42.35 33.94
N LYS A 679 12.36 42.76 33.65
CA LYS A 679 12.96 44.03 34.11
C LYS A 679 12.54 45.22 33.24
N VAL A 680 12.25 45.00 31.95
CA VAL A 680 12.03 46.09 30.97
C VAL A 680 10.59 46.20 30.44
N LYS A 681 9.66 45.33 30.86
CA LYS A 681 8.27 45.30 30.37
C LYS A 681 7.52 46.64 30.46
N GLN A 682 7.90 47.51 31.39
CA GLN A 682 7.31 48.83 31.56
C GLN A 682 7.55 49.75 30.34
N TYR A 683 8.63 49.51 29.59
CA TYR A 683 8.98 50.29 28.40
C TYR A 683 8.20 49.84 27.16
N ALA A 684 7.60 48.65 27.17
CA ALA A 684 6.84 48.11 26.04
C ALA A 684 5.63 48.97 25.63
N HIS A 685 5.09 49.78 26.56
CA HIS A 685 3.94 50.66 26.34
C HIS A 685 4.28 52.14 26.54
N SER A 686 5.57 52.50 26.56
CA SER A 686 6.02 53.87 26.88
C SER A 686 5.35 54.93 25.98
N ASP A 687 5.27 54.64 24.68
CA ASP A 687 4.68 55.54 23.68
C ASP A 687 3.15 55.69 23.85
N GLU A 688 2.45 54.63 24.27
CA GLU A 688 1.01 54.68 24.54
C GLU A 688 0.70 55.45 25.83
N LEU A 689 1.53 55.27 26.86
CA LEU A 689 1.42 55.97 28.15
C LEU A 689 1.66 57.47 28.00
N GLU A 690 2.64 57.88 27.20
CA GLU A 690 2.88 59.28 26.87
C GLU A 690 1.73 59.87 26.05
N LYS A 691 1.21 59.12 25.07
CA LYS A 691 0.02 59.51 24.29
C LYS A 691 -1.21 59.68 25.19
N TRP A 692 -1.43 58.76 26.13
CA TRP A 692 -2.50 58.84 27.12
C TRP A 692 -2.35 60.04 28.05
N ARG A 693 -1.15 60.29 28.59
CA ARG A 693 -0.87 61.48 29.41
C ARG A 693 -1.16 62.76 28.65
N LYS A 694 -0.72 62.86 27.39
CA LYS A 694 -0.97 64.02 26.54
C LYS A 694 -2.47 64.22 26.27
N ASN A 695 -3.22 63.15 26.04
CA ASN A 695 -4.67 63.20 25.86
C ASN A 695 -5.41 63.56 27.15
N HIS A 696 -4.99 63.03 28.29
CA HIS A 696 -5.56 63.36 29.59
C HIS A 696 -5.34 64.83 29.95
N LEU A 697 -4.12 65.35 29.77
CA LEU A 697 -3.82 66.78 29.97
C LEU A 697 -4.69 67.68 29.09
N LYS A 698 -4.89 67.32 27.82
CA LYS A 698 -5.81 68.04 26.93
C LYS A 698 -7.25 68.01 27.43
N ALA A 699 -7.74 66.86 27.90
CA ALA A 699 -9.10 66.71 28.43
C ALA A 699 -9.31 67.53 29.72
N VAL A 700 -8.35 67.51 30.64
CA VAL A 700 -8.38 68.31 31.87
C VAL A 700 -8.41 69.81 31.53
N TRP A 701 -7.62 70.24 30.56
CA TRP A 701 -7.62 71.63 30.12
C TRP A 701 -8.97 72.06 29.54
N ALA A 702 -9.58 71.23 28.68
CA ALA A 702 -10.90 71.50 28.11
C ALA A 702 -12.01 71.54 29.18
N LEU A 703 -11.95 70.66 30.20
CA LEU A 703 -12.90 70.69 31.32
C LEU A 703 -12.76 71.97 32.16
N LYS A 704 -11.53 72.44 32.36
CA LYS A 704 -11.26 73.68 33.09
C LYS A 704 -11.80 74.90 32.34
N GLU A 705 -11.57 74.96 31.03
CA GLU A 705 -12.13 76.02 30.17
C GLU A 705 -13.67 76.03 30.20
N LEU A 706 -14.30 74.85 30.17
CA LEU A 706 -15.76 74.72 30.26
C LEU A 706 -16.27 75.20 31.63
N LEU A 707 -15.58 74.85 32.71
CA LEU A 707 -15.93 75.29 34.06
C LEU A 707 -15.84 76.81 34.21
N ASP A 708 -14.72 77.43 33.78
CA ASP A 708 -14.55 78.89 33.77
C ASP A 708 -15.63 79.58 32.91
N THR A 709 -15.97 78.99 31.76
CA THR A 709 -17.03 79.50 30.88
C THR A 709 -18.41 79.37 31.52
N ALA A 710 -18.69 78.27 32.21
CA ALA A 710 -19.95 78.07 32.92
C ALA A 710 -20.09 79.03 34.10
N GLU A 711 -19.02 79.21 34.88
CA GLU A 711 -18.97 80.11 36.03
C GLU A 711 -19.13 81.58 35.60
N THR A 712 -18.45 82.01 34.52
CA THR A 712 -18.65 83.35 33.95
C THR A 712 -20.07 83.56 33.43
N LYS A 713 -20.70 82.55 32.82
CA LYS A 713 -22.10 82.62 32.37
C LYS A 713 -23.10 82.63 33.53
N LEU A 714 -22.82 81.90 34.62
CA LEU A 714 -23.69 81.85 35.81
C LEU A 714 -23.66 83.18 36.58
N ASN A 715 -22.49 83.80 36.65
CA ASN A 715 -22.28 85.06 37.36
C ASN A 715 -22.53 86.30 36.49
N ALA A 716 -22.92 86.13 35.22
CA ALA A 716 -23.28 87.23 34.34
C ALA A 716 -24.68 87.79 34.71
N PRO A 717 -24.82 89.11 34.91
CA PRO A 717 -26.11 89.72 35.22
C PRO A 717 -27.11 89.53 34.04
N VAL A 718 -28.29 89.01 34.35
CA VAL A 718 -29.36 88.76 33.37
C VAL A 718 -30.19 90.04 33.17
N HIS A 719 -30.06 90.69 32.01
CA HIS A 719 -30.98 91.76 31.62
C HIS A 719 -32.31 91.15 31.12
N VAL A 720 -33.38 91.32 31.89
CA VAL A 720 -34.70 90.76 31.58
C VAL A 720 -35.57 91.83 30.90
N SER A 721 -35.80 91.68 29.59
CA SER A 721 -36.97 92.25 28.90
C SER A 721 -37.96 91.14 28.59
N PHE A 722 -39.26 91.41 28.70
CA PHE A 722 -40.36 90.42 28.69
C PHE A 722 -40.41 89.49 27.45
N LEU A 723 -39.73 89.83 26.34
CA LEU A 723 -39.57 88.94 25.17
C LEU A 723 -38.58 87.77 25.38
N ASN A 724 -37.66 87.86 26.35
CA ASN A 724 -36.53 86.92 26.45
C ASN A 724 -36.83 85.64 27.23
N VAL A 725 -37.92 85.57 28.00
CA VAL A 725 -38.24 84.38 28.82
C VAL A 725 -38.71 83.21 27.94
N ARG A 726 -39.45 83.48 26.86
CA ARG A 726 -39.93 82.43 25.95
C ARG A 726 -38.80 81.82 25.10
N ALA A 727 -37.86 82.66 24.66
CA ALA A 727 -36.66 82.22 23.94
C ALA A 727 -35.69 81.44 24.85
N PHE A 728 -35.51 81.88 26.10
CA PHE A 728 -34.68 81.18 27.08
C PHE A 728 -35.24 79.79 27.44
N LEU A 729 -36.56 79.67 27.61
CA LEU A 729 -37.20 78.37 27.87
C LEU A 729 -37.06 77.42 26.67
N GLN A 730 -37.19 77.91 25.44
CA GLN A 730 -36.95 77.09 24.24
C GLN A 730 -35.49 76.61 24.12
N ASP A 731 -34.50 77.44 24.46
CA ASP A 731 -33.09 77.07 24.33
C ASP A 731 -32.65 76.05 25.41
N VAL A 732 -33.24 76.11 26.60
CA VAL A 732 -33.05 75.09 27.66
C VAL A 732 -33.68 73.75 27.25
N GLU A 733 -34.84 73.77 26.60
CA GLU A 733 -35.56 72.56 26.18
C GLU A 733 -34.85 71.84 25.01
N VAL A 734 -34.29 72.60 24.06
CA VAL A 734 -33.45 72.07 22.97
C VAL A 734 -32.14 71.46 23.50
N LYS A 735 -31.51 72.07 24.52
CA LYS A 735 -30.30 71.51 25.16
C LYS A 735 -30.58 70.27 26.01
N LYS A 736 -31.79 70.15 26.59
CA LYS A 736 -32.21 68.95 27.32
C LYS A 736 -32.45 67.77 26.36
N LEU A 737 -33.07 67.99 25.19
CA LEU A 737 -33.27 66.94 24.19
C LEU A 737 -31.96 66.46 23.52
N LYS A 738 -30.99 67.34 23.28
CA LYS A 738 -29.68 66.93 22.72
C LYS A 738 -28.83 66.07 23.66
N ARG A 739 -29.08 66.08 24.97
CA ARG A 739 -28.29 65.32 25.96
C ARG A 739 -28.79 63.88 26.21
N PHE A 740 -29.96 63.50 25.71
CA PHE A 740 -30.56 62.17 25.92
C PHE A 740 -30.50 61.24 24.70
N VAL A 741 -29.93 61.66 23.56
CA VAL A 741 -29.89 60.86 22.31
C VAL A 741 -28.48 60.38 21.89
N GLU A 742 -27.40 60.75 22.58
CA GLU A 742 -26.08 60.10 22.39
C GLU A 742 -25.43 59.86 23.76
N PRO A 743 -25.26 58.59 24.18
CA PRO A 743 -24.16 57.78 23.67
C PRO A 743 -24.53 56.30 23.42
N ALA A 744 -24.68 55.94 22.16
CA ALA A 744 -24.64 54.54 21.71
C ALA A 744 -23.78 54.44 20.44
N ALA A 745 -22.53 54.88 20.53
CA ALA A 745 -21.50 54.56 19.55
C ALA A 745 -20.12 54.82 20.16
N LYS A 746 -19.34 53.74 20.30
CA LYS A 746 -17.94 53.62 20.78
C LYS A 746 -17.75 53.11 22.21
N LEU A 747 -17.99 51.81 22.36
CA LEU A 747 -17.04 50.87 22.95
C LEU A 747 -17.05 49.60 22.11
#